data_AF-A0A2S0UPN4-F1
#
_entry.id   AF-A0A2S0UPN4-F1
#
_cell.length_a   1.000
_cell.length_b   1.000
_cell.length_c   1.000
_cell.angle_alpha   90.00
_cell.angle_beta   90.00
_cell.angle_gamma   90.00
#
_symmetry.space_group_name_H-M   'P 1'
#
loop_
_entity.id
_entity.type
_entity.pdbx_description
1 polymer ?
#
loop_
_entity_poly.entity_id
_entity_poly.type
_entity_poly.pdbx_seq_one_letter_code
_entity_poly.pdbx_strand_id
1 'polypeptide(L)'
;MTIVGQFPRQVIENPDMGIVLPDGCRLSARVWMPRDAGDDPVPAILEYIPYRKRDGTTPRDEMMHPYLAGHGYACIRVDMRGNGESDGVMEDEYTQAEMDDAVAVIDWLSRQPWCNGSVGMMGKSWGGFNCLQAAFNQPPALKAVISVCATTDRFADDIHFKGGCLLGENFGWGAVMLSYSSRPADPALRPDWRGEWLRRLEAEPWLAPVWAGHQAKDDYWKHGSVGQDYSRMTTPVLIWGGWADNYMNTVDHLVRNVPAPCKGIVGPWVHQYPHTAVPGPQVGFLQVSLRWWDRWLKGIPNGAEHDPAMRAYMIHSAPPDASAAYRAGHWVVEAAWPSPRVESRVLHLGNGTLGEAGTFTALVNTPQHLGMHTGEFFPMGLNAEMPGDQRGDDALSVCFDSAPLDAPLDLLGAARLGLRVASDQPLAFVVVRLNDVAPDGSSVRIAHGMLNLCHRDSMEHPAPMVPGKAVEAEVVIDQTAYRLAAGHRLRVALSTTYWPFVWPSPVAATLTVTGGRLVLPVHRGGSANEWDAPPVEHAPPVSLREIRAPRAKRMIEEDMLAGTRALVVETDEGAFENLSHGLVADETLTERWEVRPDDPLSARATHVWEQRRSRGGWSVRTRAEAEMTATATHLRMTARLTAWEGEAQVFDRVWDDEVLRRFV
;
A
#
# COMPACT_ATOMS: atom_id res chain seq x y z
N MET A 1 -6.85 21.07 13.45
CA MET A 1 -7.16 19.72 13.99
C MET A 1 -7.89 19.91 15.30
N THR A 2 -9.04 19.27 15.45
CA THR A 2 -9.93 19.41 16.61
C THR A 2 -10.14 18.05 17.27
N ILE A 3 -9.88 17.97 18.57
CA ILE A 3 -10.18 16.77 19.36
C ILE A 3 -11.62 16.89 19.86
N VAL A 4 -12.48 15.95 19.48
CA VAL A 4 -13.89 15.92 19.88
C VAL A 4 -14.05 15.00 21.09
N GLY A 5 -14.19 15.58 22.28
CA GLY A 5 -14.34 14.83 23.54
C GLY A 5 -15.79 14.63 24.01
N GLN A 6 -16.76 15.27 23.36
CA GLN A 6 -18.19 15.16 23.66
C GLN A 6 -18.94 14.82 22.38
N PHE A 7 -19.76 13.77 22.43
CA PHE A 7 -20.49 13.27 21.28
C PHE A 7 -22.01 13.31 21.51
N PRO A 8 -22.82 13.34 20.44
CA PRO A 8 -24.29 13.29 20.55
C PRO A 8 -24.82 12.09 21.32
N ARG A 9 -24.16 10.94 21.24
CA ARG A 9 -24.49 9.73 22.00
C ARG A 9 -23.32 9.30 22.86
N GLN A 10 -23.63 8.82 24.07
CA GLN A 10 -22.62 8.28 24.96
C GLN A 10 -22.10 6.94 24.43
N VAL A 11 -20.79 6.82 24.24
CA VAL A 11 -20.15 5.61 23.74
C VAL A 11 -19.82 4.66 24.90
N ILE A 12 -20.05 3.37 24.67
CA ILE A 12 -19.53 2.26 25.49
C ILE A 12 -18.59 1.40 24.64
N GLU A 13 -17.65 0.73 25.31
CA GLU A 13 -16.68 -0.15 24.68
C GLU A 13 -16.80 -1.59 25.21
N ASN A 14 -16.69 -2.57 24.31
CA ASN A 14 -16.38 -3.95 24.64
C ASN A 14 -15.00 -4.32 24.02
N PRO A 15 -13.98 -4.64 24.83
CA PRO A 15 -12.64 -4.93 24.32
C PRO A 15 -12.50 -6.30 23.64
N ASP A 16 -13.46 -7.22 23.83
CA ASP A 16 -13.41 -8.60 23.31
C ASP A 16 -14.82 -9.22 23.16
N MET A 17 -15.60 -8.69 22.23
CA MET A 17 -16.86 -9.31 21.80
C MET A 17 -16.55 -10.53 20.91
N GLY A 18 -16.98 -11.72 21.36
CA GLY A 18 -16.85 -12.94 20.56
C GLY A 18 -17.88 -13.01 19.44
N ILE A 19 -17.41 -13.29 18.22
CA ILE A 19 -18.23 -13.57 17.04
C ILE A 19 -18.00 -15.03 16.68
N VAL A 20 -19.03 -15.87 16.82
CA VAL A 20 -18.94 -17.31 16.50
C VAL A 20 -19.41 -17.52 15.07
N LEU A 21 -18.49 -17.99 14.24
CA LEU A 21 -18.74 -18.30 12.83
C LEU A 21 -19.49 -19.64 12.67
N PRO A 22 -20.08 -19.92 11.49
CA PRO A 22 -20.84 -21.16 11.26
C PRO A 22 -20.06 -22.46 11.49
N ASP A 23 -18.73 -22.43 11.33
CA ASP A 23 -17.83 -23.56 11.56
C ASP A 23 -17.42 -23.72 13.04
N GLY A 24 -17.89 -22.83 13.92
CA GLY A 24 -17.56 -22.80 15.35
C GLY A 24 -16.31 -22.01 15.70
N CYS A 25 -15.58 -21.44 14.72
CA CYS A 25 -14.46 -20.56 14.99
C CYS A 25 -14.93 -19.29 15.70
N ARG A 26 -14.28 -18.92 16.81
CA ARG A 26 -14.55 -17.66 17.50
C ARG A 26 -13.58 -16.59 17.05
N LEU A 27 -14.10 -15.57 16.39
CA LEU A 27 -13.38 -14.32 16.16
C LEU A 27 -13.55 -13.37 17.35
N SER A 28 -12.55 -12.52 17.56
CA SER A 28 -12.48 -11.53 18.62
C SER A 28 -12.61 -10.13 18.04
N ALA A 29 -13.57 -9.37 18.55
CA ALA A 29 -13.85 -8.00 18.11
C ALA A 29 -13.73 -6.99 19.25
N ARG A 30 -13.14 -5.84 18.96
CA ARG A 30 -13.20 -4.64 19.80
C ARG A 30 -14.31 -3.77 19.25
N VAL A 31 -15.23 -3.39 20.12
CA VAL A 31 -16.50 -2.76 19.72
C VAL A 31 -16.70 -1.46 20.47
N TRP A 32 -17.01 -0.40 19.72
CA TRP A 32 -17.49 0.88 20.25
C TRP A 32 -18.91 1.11 19.74
N MET A 33 -19.87 1.35 20.62
CA MET A 33 -21.25 1.59 20.22
C MET A 33 -21.95 2.57 21.17
N PRO A 34 -23.05 3.22 20.74
CA PRO A 34 -23.90 4.00 21.64
C PRO A 34 -24.44 3.13 22.78
N ARG A 35 -24.44 3.67 24.01
CA ARG A 35 -24.99 3.00 25.20
C ARG A 35 -26.43 2.54 25.00
N ASP A 36 -27.20 3.34 24.29
CA ASP A 36 -28.62 3.19 24.02
C ASP A 36 -28.90 2.39 22.73
N ALA A 37 -27.89 1.78 22.10
CA ALA A 37 -28.05 0.99 20.88
C ALA A 37 -28.98 -0.23 21.05
N GLY A 38 -29.19 -0.74 22.27
CA GLY A 38 -30.16 -1.81 22.51
C GLY A 38 -31.62 -1.36 22.43
N ASP A 39 -31.89 -0.09 22.75
CA ASP A 39 -33.23 0.51 22.72
C ASP A 39 -33.50 1.23 21.38
N ASP A 40 -32.45 1.82 20.80
CA ASP A 40 -32.44 2.48 19.49
C ASP A 40 -31.31 1.91 18.61
N PRO A 41 -31.54 0.77 17.93
CA PRO A 41 -30.54 0.07 17.13
C PRO A 41 -29.92 0.92 16.03
N VAL A 42 -28.61 0.76 15.84
CA VAL A 42 -27.79 1.56 14.92
C VAL A 42 -27.17 0.71 13.81
N PRO A 43 -26.78 1.30 12.67
CA PRO A 43 -25.97 0.57 11.70
C PRO A 43 -24.59 0.20 12.25
N ALA A 44 -24.02 -0.89 11.74
CA ALA A 44 -22.67 -1.33 12.09
C ALA A 44 -21.64 -0.89 11.05
N ILE A 45 -20.40 -0.61 11.47
CA ILE A 45 -19.24 -0.34 10.61
C ILE A 45 -18.18 -1.38 10.96
N LEU A 46 -17.88 -2.27 10.01
CA LEU A 46 -16.90 -3.33 10.16
C LEU A 46 -15.52 -2.90 9.66
N GLU A 47 -14.49 -3.25 10.41
CA GLU A 47 -13.12 -3.34 9.94
C GLU A 47 -12.53 -4.72 10.29
N TYR A 48 -11.93 -5.38 9.30
CA TYR A 48 -11.51 -6.78 9.37
C TYR A 48 -10.07 -6.93 8.86
N ILE A 49 -9.11 -7.13 9.78
CA ILE A 49 -7.66 -7.06 9.50
C ILE A 49 -6.81 -7.97 10.44
N PRO A 50 -5.59 -8.37 10.03
CA PRO A 50 -4.68 -9.22 10.82
C PRO A 50 -3.84 -8.51 11.90
N TYR A 51 -4.04 -7.21 12.14
CA TYR A 51 -3.04 -6.36 12.80
C TYR A 51 -3.18 -6.14 14.32
N ARG A 52 -3.88 -7.05 15.03
CA ARG A 52 -4.14 -6.99 16.50
C ARG A 52 -4.86 -5.72 16.99
N LYS A 53 -6.03 -5.86 17.62
CA LYS A 53 -6.88 -4.72 18.04
C LYS A 53 -6.54 -4.06 19.39
N ARG A 54 -5.57 -4.60 20.14
CA ARG A 54 -5.20 -4.13 21.51
C ARG A 54 -3.78 -3.59 21.68
N ASP A 55 -2.96 -3.72 20.65
CA ASP A 55 -1.67 -3.05 20.51
C ASP A 55 -1.63 -2.43 19.10
N GLY A 56 -0.58 -2.59 18.30
CA GLY A 56 -0.59 -2.34 16.85
C GLY A 56 -1.45 -1.15 16.38
N THR A 57 -2.65 -1.44 15.88
CA THR A 57 -3.57 -0.43 15.30
C THR A 57 -4.30 0.45 16.32
N THR A 58 -4.20 0.16 17.62
CA THR A 58 -4.93 0.83 18.72
C THR A 58 -4.84 2.36 18.66
N PRO A 59 -3.67 3.00 18.47
CA PRO A 59 -3.61 4.46 18.45
C PRO A 59 -4.50 5.09 17.38
N ARG A 60 -4.55 4.45 16.21
CA ARG A 60 -5.36 4.87 15.08
C ARG A 60 -6.84 4.50 15.26
N ASP A 61 -7.12 3.33 15.82
CA ASP A 61 -8.50 2.88 16.05
C ASP A 61 -9.24 3.79 17.05
N GLU A 62 -8.56 4.22 18.10
CA GLU A 62 -9.07 5.09 19.18
C GLU A 62 -9.43 6.50 18.72
N MET A 63 -8.73 6.99 17.70
CA MET A 63 -9.04 8.29 17.10
C MET A 63 -10.29 8.24 16.21
N MET A 64 -10.64 7.07 15.66
CA MET A 64 -11.68 6.94 14.62
C MET A 64 -12.97 6.28 15.09
N HIS A 65 -12.88 5.11 15.72
CA HIS A 65 -14.05 4.30 16.03
C HIS A 65 -14.96 4.95 17.09
N PRO A 66 -14.43 5.55 18.18
CA PRO A 66 -15.26 6.28 19.13
C PRO A 66 -15.94 7.50 18.51
N TYR A 67 -15.29 8.16 17.53
CA TYR A 67 -15.88 9.31 16.83
C TYR A 67 -17.14 8.88 16.07
N LEU A 68 -17.03 7.84 15.24
CA LEU A 68 -18.18 7.32 14.50
C LEU A 68 -19.24 6.75 15.45
N ALA A 69 -18.84 6.04 16.51
CA ALA A 69 -19.77 5.51 17.48
C ALA A 69 -20.59 6.59 18.20
N GLY A 70 -19.93 7.71 18.57
CA GLY A 70 -20.57 8.87 19.16
C GLY A 70 -21.62 9.53 18.26
N HIS A 71 -21.55 9.29 16.94
CA HIS A 71 -22.51 9.76 15.94
C HIS A 71 -23.56 8.69 15.56
N GLY A 72 -23.73 7.65 16.38
CA GLY A 72 -24.79 6.66 16.22
C GLY A 72 -24.47 5.53 15.26
N TYR A 73 -23.30 4.91 15.44
CA TYR A 73 -22.85 3.71 14.72
C TYR A 73 -22.27 2.68 15.70
N ALA A 74 -22.42 1.39 15.43
CA ALA A 74 -21.65 0.37 16.13
C ALA A 74 -20.38 0.07 15.33
N CYS A 75 -19.21 0.48 15.82
CA CYS A 75 -17.93 0.31 15.12
C CYS A 75 -17.25 -0.97 15.63
N ILE A 76 -16.94 -1.89 14.72
CA ILE A 76 -16.51 -3.26 15.01
C ILE A 76 -15.15 -3.50 14.38
N ARG A 77 -14.10 -3.57 15.20
CA ARG A 77 -12.76 -3.93 14.76
C ARG A 77 -12.52 -5.40 15.08
N VAL A 78 -12.45 -6.25 14.06
CA VAL A 78 -12.29 -7.71 14.19
C VAL A 78 -10.84 -8.11 13.94
N ASP A 79 -10.24 -8.90 14.83
CA ASP A 79 -9.05 -9.69 14.49
C ASP A 79 -9.49 -10.84 13.57
N MET A 80 -8.92 -10.93 12.37
CA MET A 80 -9.26 -12.04 11.48
C MET A 80 -8.83 -13.40 12.07
N ARG A 81 -9.34 -14.48 11.49
CA ARG A 81 -8.98 -15.85 11.86
C ARG A 81 -7.45 -16.02 11.90
N GLY A 82 -6.95 -16.60 12.98
CA GLY A 82 -5.52 -16.83 13.21
C GLY A 82 -4.75 -15.65 13.81
N ASN A 83 -5.36 -14.46 13.90
CA ASN A 83 -4.68 -13.26 14.36
C ASN A 83 -5.24 -12.76 15.69
N GLY A 84 -4.41 -12.03 16.44
CA GLY A 84 -4.80 -11.44 17.73
C GLY A 84 -5.44 -12.45 18.67
N GLU A 85 -6.61 -12.09 19.20
CA GLU A 85 -7.36 -12.94 20.14
C GLU A 85 -8.43 -13.82 19.47
N SER A 86 -8.50 -13.88 18.14
CA SER A 86 -9.39 -14.78 17.38
C SER A 86 -8.81 -16.18 17.28
N ASP A 87 -9.64 -17.22 17.17
CA ASP A 87 -9.19 -18.61 16.95
C ASP A 87 -8.63 -18.84 15.54
N GLY A 88 -8.04 -20.03 15.32
CA GLY A 88 -7.68 -20.52 13.99
C GLY A 88 -6.22 -20.25 13.62
N VAL A 89 -5.94 -20.26 12.32
CA VAL A 89 -4.60 -20.04 11.74
C VAL A 89 -4.72 -19.12 10.55
N MET A 90 -3.69 -18.30 10.33
CA MET A 90 -3.53 -17.52 9.11
C MET A 90 -2.71 -18.35 8.13
N GLU A 91 -3.34 -18.80 7.05
CA GLU A 91 -2.70 -19.67 6.06
C GLU A 91 -2.05 -18.88 4.92
N ASP A 92 -2.65 -17.75 4.54
CA ASP A 92 -2.19 -16.85 3.47
C ASP A 92 -2.94 -15.50 3.56
N GLU A 93 -2.67 -14.60 2.63
CA GLU A 93 -3.41 -13.36 2.42
C GLU A 93 -4.64 -13.51 1.50
N TYR A 94 -5.77 -12.96 1.96
CA TYR A 94 -7.03 -12.86 1.19
C TYR A 94 -7.59 -14.21 0.73
N THR A 95 -7.38 -15.26 1.53
CA THR A 95 -7.89 -16.60 1.23
C THR A 95 -9.41 -16.60 1.03
N GLN A 96 -9.94 -17.63 0.36
CA GLN A 96 -11.39 -17.81 0.28
C GLN A 96 -12.03 -17.90 1.68
N ALA A 97 -11.37 -18.54 2.64
CA ALA A 97 -11.83 -18.62 4.02
C ALA A 97 -11.92 -17.23 4.67
N GLU A 98 -10.94 -16.36 4.44
CA GLU A 98 -10.97 -14.98 4.93
C GLU A 98 -12.15 -14.19 4.34
N MET A 99 -12.39 -14.33 3.03
CA MET A 99 -13.49 -13.68 2.33
C MET A 99 -14.86 -14.19 2.81
N ASP A 100 -14.99 -15.50 3.05
CA ASP A 100 -16.19 -16.13 3.58
C ASP A 100 -16.45 -15.73 5.04
N ASP A 101 -15.41 -15.66 5.85
CA ASP A 101 -15.48 -15.19 7.23
C ASP A 101 -15.98 -13.74 7.29
N ALA A 102 -15.48 -12.85 6.42
CA ALA A 102 -15.96 -11.47 6.34
C ALA A 102 -17.46 -11.40 6.01
N VAL A 103 -17.94 -12.23 5.07
CA VAL A 103 -19.37 -12.35 4.73
C VAL A 103 -20.19 -12.86 5.93
N ALA A 104 -19.69 -13.87 6.63
CA ALA A 104 -20.34 -14.43 7.82
C ALA A 104 -20.39 -13.44 8.98
N VAL A 105 -19.33 -12.64 9.19
CA VAL A 105 -19.31 -11.56 10.18
C VAL A 105 -20.36 -10.50 9.83
N ILE A 106 -20.48 -10.09 8.57
CA ILE A 106 -21.48 -9.12 8.11
C ILE A 106 -22.92 -9.65 8.38
N ASP A 107 -23.19 -10.92 8.08
CA ASP A 107 -24.49 -11.54 8.39
C ASP A 107 -24.73 -11.59 9.91
N TRP A 108 -23.74 -12.00 10.71
CA TRP A 108 -23.84 -12.03 12.17
C TRP A 108 -24.17 -10.65 12.73
N LEU A 109 -23.45 -9.62 12.30
CA LEU A 109 -23.66 -8.23 12.74
C LEU A 109 -25.09 -7.77 12.47
N SER A 110 -25.62 -8.04 11.27
CA SER A 110 -26.96 -7.61 10.87
C SER A 110 -28.10 -8.18 11.72
N ARG A 111 -27.83 -9.23 12.51
CA ARG A 111 -28.82 -9.93 13.34
C ARG A 111 -28.73 -9.57 14.82
N GLN A 112 -27.76 -8.73 15.21
CA GLN A 112 -27.61 -8.34 16.61
C GLN A 112 -28.71 -7.37 17.04
N PRO A 113 -29.20 -7.44 18.29
CA PRO A 113 -30.30 -6.59 18.74
C PRO A 113 -29.95 -5.10 18.74
N TRP A 114 -28.66 -4.76 18.78
CA TRP A 114 -28.16 -3.38 18.71
C TRP A 114 -27.90 -2.90 17.28
N CYS A 115 -28.01 -3.79 16.28
CA CYS A 115 -27.82 -3.46 14.88
C CYS A 115 -29.19 -3.26 14.18
N ASN A 116 -29.33 -2.22 13.37
CA ASN A 116 -30.55 -1.98 12.59
C ASN A 116 -30.64 -2.81 11.29
N GLY A 117 -29.71 -3.76 11.08
CA GLY A 117 -29.62 -4.60 9.90
C GLY A 117 -28.75 -4.05 8.75
N SER A 118 -28.33 -2.78 8.82
CA SER A 118 -27.41 -2.18 7.85
C SER A 118 -25.96 -2.26 8.34
N VAL A 119 -25.08 -2.76 7.47
CA VAL A 119 -23.64 -2.84 7.72
C VAL A 119 -22.88 -2.04 6.66
N GLY A 120 -21.91 -1.24 7.09
CA GLY A 120 -20.86 -0.70 6.23
C GLY A 120 -19.53 -1.38 6.55
N MET A 121 -18.57 -1.30 5.63
CA MET A 121 -17.23 -1.81 5.87
C MET A 121 -16.16 -0.80 5.44
N MET A 122 -15.10 -0.66 6.25
CA MET A 122 -13.98 0.20 5.92
C MET A 122 -12.63 -0.40 6.30
N GLY A 123 -11.57 0.10 5.66
CA GLY A 123 -10.21 -0.26 6.02
C GLY A 123 -9.16 0.38 5.12
N LYS A 124 -7.90 0.30 5.57
CA LYS A 124 -6.71 0.73 4.84
C LYS A 124 -5.87 -0.47 4.46
N SER A 125 -5.23 -0.45 3.30
CA SER A 125 -4.34 -1.54 2.87
C SER A 125 -5.13 -2.84 2.84
N TRP A 126 -4.69 -3.89 3.51
CA TRP A 126 -5.44 -5.13 3.71
C TRP A 126 -6.92 -4.95 4.04
N GLY A 127 -7.28 -4.04 4.96
CA GLY A 127 -8.69 -3.76 5.27
C GLY A 127 -9.43 -3.11 4.09
N GLY A 128 -8.71 -2.33 3.29
CA GLY A 128 -9.20 -1.74 2.04
C GLY A 128 -9.38 -2.77 0.93
N PHE A 129 -8.54 -3.80 0.84
CA PHE A 129 -8.71 -4.94 -0.08
C PHE A 129 -9.93 -5.77 0.35
N ASN A 130 -9.98 -6.16 1.62
CA ASN A 130 -11.08 -6.93 2.21
C ASN A 130 -12.42 -6.24 2.02
N CYS A 131 -12.50 -4.91 2.17
CA CYS A 131 -13.77 -4.21 1.97
C CYS A 131 -14.23 -4.23 0.51
N LEU A 132 -13.31 -4.16 -0.45
CA LEU A 132 -13.64 -4.30 -1.87
C LEU A 132 -14.05 -5.75 -2.21
N GLN A 133 -13.35 -6.75 -1.66
CA GLN A 133 -13.67 -8.17 -1.83
C GLN A 133 -15.03 -8.53 -1.21
N ALA A 134 -15.35 -8.01 -0.02
CA ALA A 134 -16.66 -8.17 0.59
C ALA A 134 -17.76 -7.52 -0.27
N ALA A 135 -17.52 -6.31 -0.81
CA ALA A 135 -18.46 -5.68 -1.74
C ALA A 135 -18.66 -6.51 -3.02
N PHE A 136 -17.61 -7.13 -3.56
CA PHE A 136 -17.65 -8.03 -4.70
C PHE A 136 -18.46 -9.32 -4.42
N ASN A 137 -18.46 -9.79 -3.17
CA ASN A 137 -19.25 -10.93 -2.70
C ASN A 137 -20.71 -10.60 -2.37
N GLN A 138 -21.09 -9.32 -2.36
CA GLN A 138 -22.47 -8.85 -2.24
C GLN A 138 -23.29 -9.40 -1.04
N PRO A 139 -22.76 -9.43 0.20
CA PRO A 139 -23.57 -9.81 1.36
C PRO A 139 -24.77 -8.86 1.51
N PRO A 140 -26.01 -9.36 1.69
CA PRO A 140 -27.21 -8.51 1.62
C PRO A 140 -27.25 -7.35 2.62
N ALA A 141 -26.61 -7.49 3.78
CA ALA A 141 -26.56 -6.45 4.80
C ALA A 141 -25.55 -5.34 4.51
N LEU A 142 -24.58 -5.55 3.60
CA LEU A 142 -23.57 -4.55 3.26
C LEU A 142 -24.15 -3.48 2.33
N LYS A 143 -24.21 -2.24 2.81
CA LYS A 143 -24.87 -1.13 2.10
C LYS A 143 -23.94 -0.08 1.51
N ALA A 144 -22.70 -0.01 1.98
CA ALA A 144 -21.65 0.84 1.44
C ALA A 144 -20.27 0.44 1.97
N VAL A 145 -19.21 0.81 1.26
CA VAL A 145 -17.83 0.64 1.71
C VAL A 145 -17.00 1.92 1.61
N ILE A 146 -16.00 2.04 2.48
CA ILE A 146 -14.93 3.04 2.39
C ILE A 146 -13.58 2.32 2.31
N SER A 147 -12.93 2.36 1.15
CA SER A 147 -11.61 1.77 0.94
C SER A 147 -10.53 2.85 0.99
N VAL A 148 -9.35 2.54 1.53
CA VAL A 148 -8.20 3.45 1.61
C VAL A 148 -6.93 2.72 1.18
N CYS A 149 -6.20 3.25 0.20
CA CYS A 149 -4.89 2.73 -0.26
C CYS A 149 -4.89 1.19 -0.48
N ALA A 150 -5.72 0.71 -1.40
CA ALA A 150 -5.89 -0.72 -1.72
C ALA A 150 -5.69 -0.98 -3.22
N THR A 151 -5.54 -2.23 -3.65
CA THR A 151 -5.54 -2.60 -5.09
C THR A 151 -6.83 -3.25 -5.57
N THR A 152 -7.02 -3.24 -6.89
CA THR A 152 -8.04 -4.02 -7.61
C THR A 152 -7.45 -5.22 -8.36
N ASP A 153 -6.12 -5.27 -8.48
CA ASP A 153 -5.37 -6.29 -9.22
C ASP A 153 -4.16 -6.73 -8.39
N ARG A 154 -4.25 -7.91 -7.76
CA ARG A 154 -3.23 -8.46 -6.87
C ARG A 154 -1.92 -8.86 -7.58
N PHE A 155 -1.86 -8.80 -8.91
CA PHE A 155 -0.64 -9.13 -9.66
C PHE A 155 -0.01 -7.95 -10.37
N ALA A 156 -0.78 -7.16 -11.12
CA ALA A 156 -0.18 -6.13 -11.97
C ALA A 156 0.10 -4.82 -11.23
N ASP A 157 -0.49 -4.65 -10.04
CA ASP A 157 -0.49 -3.40 -9.28
C ASP A 157 -0.58 -3.67 -7.76
N ASP A 158 0.30 -4.56 -7.27
CA ASP A 158 0.38 -4.93 -5.87
C ASP A 158 1.83 -4.96 -5.36
N ILE A 159 2.01 -5.12 -4.05
CA ILE A 159 3.33 -5.18 -3.40
C ILE A 159 4.17 -6.39 -3.83
N HIS A 160 3.54 -7.41 -4.42
CA HIS A 160 4.24 -8.60 -4.89
C HIS A 160 4.83 -8.37 -6.28
N PHE A 161 4.00 -7.87 -7.19
CA PHE A 161 4.34 -7.63 -8.57
C PHE A 161 3.73 -6.30 -9.07
N LYS A 162 4.50 -5.59 -9.90
CA LYS A 162 4.00 -4.44 -10.65
C LYS A 162 4.48 -4.50 -12.09
N GLY A 163 3.56 -4.45 -13.05
CA GLY A 163 3.89 -4.63 -14.47
C GLY A 163 4.61 -5.95 -14.78
N GLY A 164 4.42 -6.98 -13.95
CA GLY A 164 5.12 -8.27 -14.05
C GLY A 164 6.56 -8.30 -13.48
N CYS A 165 7.04 -7.20 -12.90
CA CYS A 165 8.29 -7.17 -12.15
C CYS A 165 8.07 -7.67 -10.72
N LEU A 166 8.92 -8.58 -10.23
CA LEU A 166 8.92 -8.96 -8.81
C LEU A 166 9.46 -7.79 -7.98
N LEU A 167 8.66 -7.33 -7.02
CA LEU A 167 9.06 -6.22 -6.16
C LEU A 167 9.83 -6.73 -4.94
N GLY A 168 10.74 -5.89 -4.43
CA GLY A 168 11.43 -6.17 -3.16
C GLY A 168 10.42 -6.36 -2.01
N GLU A 169 9.30 -5.64 -2.07
CA GLU A 169 8.25 -5.69 -1.06
C GLU A 169 7.54 -7.05 -0.96
N ASN A 170 7.59 -7.92 -1.97
CA ASN A 170 7.16 -9.33 -1.83
C ASN A 170 7.89 -10.00 -0.65
N PHE A 171 9.21 -9.81 -0.59
CA PHE A 171 10.03 -10.37 0.48
C PHE A 171 9.88 -9.59 1.79
N GLY A 172 9.87 -8.25 1.71
CA GLY A 172 9.65 -7.37 2.86
C GLY A 172 8.35 -7.71 3.59
N TRP A 173 7.25 -7.81 2.86
CA TRP A 173 5.94 -8.17 3.40
C TRP A 173 5.89 -9.59 3.96
N GLY A 174 6.61 -10.54 3.37
CA GLY A 174 6.73 -11.88 3.92
C GLY A 174 7.39 -11.87 5.31
N ALA A 175 8.45 -11.09 5.47
CA ALA A 175 9.12 -10.90 6.76
C ALA A 175 8.23 -10.16 7.78
N VAL A 176 7.47 -9.15 7.33
CA VAL A 176 6.45 -8.48 8.16
C VAL A 176 5.43 -9.49 8.66
N MET A 177 4.90 -10.34 7.78
CA MET A 177 3.84 -11.26 8.16
C MET A 177 4.33 -12.37 9.09
N LEU A 178 5.54 -12.89 8.87
CA LEU A 178 6.22 -13.81 9.79
C LEU A 178 6.46 -13.19 11.19
N SER A 179 6.73 -11.88 11.25
CA SER A 179 6.88 -11.17 12.51
C SER A 179 5.53 -10.92 13.18
N TYR A 180 4.54 -10.44 12.42
CA TYR A 180 3.28 -9.95 12.95
C TYR A 180 2.37 -11.08 13.42
N SER A 181 2.36 -12.21 12.70
CA SER A 181 1.52 -13.37 13.02
C SER A 181 2.10 -14.23 14.16
N SER A 182 3.40 -14.11 14.43
CA SER A 182 4.07 -14.80 15.55
C SER A 182 3.66 -14.34 16.96
N ARG A 183 2.92 -13.21 17.08
CA ARG A 183 2.58 -12.61 18.38
C ARG A 183 1.42 -13.36 19.05
N PRO A 184 1.51 -13.72 20.36
CA PRO A 184 0.44 -14.44 21.04
C PRO A 184 -0.78 -13.56 21.30
N ALA A 185 -1.94 -14.19 21.52
CA ALA A 185 -3.10 -13.54 22.11
C ALA A 185 -2.78 -12.96 23.51
N ASP A 186 -3.47 -11.90 23.92
CA ASP A 186 -3.33 -11.33 25.27
C ASP A 186 -3.88 -12.30 26.35
N PRO A 187 -3.06 -12.74 27.34
CA PRO A 187 -3.50 -13.61 28.43
C PRO A 187 -4.66 -13.07 29.29
N ALA A 188 -4.89 -11.76 29.29
CA ALA A 188 -6.02 -11.16 30.01
C ALA A 188 -7.37 -11.45 29.34
N LEU A 189 -7.37 -11.82 28.05
CA LEU A 189 -8.57 -12.16 27.29
C LEU A 189 -8.64 -13.65 26.93
N ARG A 190 -7.47 -14.28 26.78
CA ARG A 190 -7.34 -15.68 26.35
C ARG A 190 -6.58 -16.49 27.39
N PRO A 191 -7.27 -17.21 28.31
CA PRO A 191 -6.59 -18.07 29.28
C PRO A 191 -5.78 -19.21 28.63
N ASP A 192 -6.19 -19.64 27.44
CA ASP A 192 -5.57 -20.67 26.61
C ASP A 192 -4.46 -20.12 25.68
N TRP A 193 -4.11 -18.82 25.79
CA TRP A 193 -3.19 -18.12 24.89
C TRP A 193 -1.92 -18.90 24.59
N ARG A 194 -1.35 -19.60 25.58
CA ARG A 194 -0.05 -20.25 25.45
C ARG A 194 -0.09 -21.45 24.52
N GLY A 195 -1.08 -22.32 24.69
CA GLY A 195 -1.24 -23.51 23.85
C GLY A 195 -1.57 -23.10 22.42
N GLU A 196 -2.45 -22.12 22.27
CA GLU A 196 -2.84 -21.58 20.98
C GLU A 196 -1.67 -20.89 20.27
N TRP A 197 -0.85 -20.13 20.99
CA TRP A 197 0.34 -19.48 20.46
C TRP A 197 1.34 -20.48 19.88
N LEU A 198 1.69 -21.52 20.64
CA LEU A 198 2.61 -22.56 20.14
C LEU A 198 2.03 -23.30 18.93
N ARG A 199 0.72 -23.57 18.93
CA ARG A 199 0.04 -24.19 17.78
C ARG A 199 0.10 -23.30 16.54
N ARG A 200 -0.03 -21.98 16.69
CA ARG A 200 0.10 -21.03 15.57
C ARG A 200 1.52 -20.90 15.08
N LEU A 201 2.51 -20.80 15.96
CA LEU A 201 3.93 -20.77 15.56
C LEU A 201 4.30 -22.02 14.74
N GLU A 202 3.81 -23.20 15.14
CA GLU A 202 4.00 -24.44 14.38
C GLU A 202 3.29 -24.42 13.02
N ALA A 203 2.11 -23.79 12.94
CA ALA A 203 1.34 -23.68 11.69
C ALA A 203 1.76 -22.49 10.81
N GLU A 204 2.58 -21.57 11.31
CA GLU A 204 2.87 -20.29 10.66
C GLU A 204 3.57 -20.52 9.31
N PRO A 205 3.04 -19.94 8.22
CA PRO A 205 3.64 -20.09 6.90
C PRO A 205 4.81 -19.12 6.69
N TRP A 206 5.77 -19.54 5.86
CA TRP A 206 6.73 -18.63 5.24
C TRP A 206 6.23 -18.29 3.83
N LEU A 207 5.64 -17.11 3.67
CA LEU A 207 4.80 -16.78 2.50
C LEU A 207 5.56 -16.18 1.32
N ALA A 208 6.70 -15.52 1.54
CA ALA A 208 7.45 -14.86 0.47
C ALA A 208 7.80 -15.80 -0.72
N PRO A 209 8.21 -17.07 -0.52
CA PRO A 209 8.49 -17.99 -1.63
C PRO A 209 7.22 -18.41 -2.38
N VAL A 210 6.09 -18.53 -1.68
CA VAL A 210 4.79 -18.87 -2.28
C VAL A 210 4.41 -17.79 -3.28
N TRP A 211 4.37 -16.54 -2.83
CA TRP A 211 4.01 -15.39 -3.67
C TRP A 211 4.99 -15.21 -4.85
N ALA A 212 6.30 -15.28 -4.60
CA ALA A 212 7.31 -15.17 -5.64
C ALA A 212 7.26 -16.31 -6.67
N GLY A 213 6.62 -17.44 -6.34
CA GLY A 213 6.39 -18.56 -7.24
C GLY A 213 5.38 -18.23 -8.35
N HIS A 214 4.41 -17.36 -8.07
CA HIS A 214 3.33 -17.02 -8.99
C HIS A 214 3.70 -15.86 -9.94
N GLN A 215 4.72 -16.07 -10.77
CA GLN A 215 5.28 -15.05 -11.69
C GLN A 215 4.40 -14.73 -12.93
N ALA A 216 3.13 -15.12 -12.92
CA ALA A 216 2.14 -14.77 -13.93
C ALA A 216 0.81 -14.52 -13.21
N LYS A 217 -0.10 -13.77 -13.84
CA LYS A 217 -1.46 -13.56 -13.32
C LYS A 217 -2.31 -14.82 -13.48
N ASP A 218 -1.99 -15.84 -12.70
CA ASP A 218 -2.69 -17.12 -12.65
C ASP A 218 -3.87 -17.09 -11.66
N ASP A 219 -4.47 -18.25 -11.41
CA ASP A 219 -5.67 -18.37 -10.57
C ASP A 219 -5.44 -17.92 -9.12
N TYR A 220 -4.19 -17.99 -8.64
CA TYR A 220 -3.80 -17.50 -7.31
C TYR A 220 -4.00 -15.98 -7.20
N TRP A 221 -3.61 -15.20 -8.20
CA TRP A 221 -3.84 -13.75 -8.14
C TRP A 221 -5.27 -13.36 -8.51
N LYS A 222 -5.90 -14.11 -9.41
CA LYS A 222 -7.24 -13.79 -9.92
C LYS A 222 -8.31 -13.88 -8.83
N HIS A 223 -8.26 -14.86 -7.92
CA HIS A 223 -9.36 -15.10 -6.97
C HIS A 223 -9.64 -13.89 -6.05
N GLY A 224 -8.60 -13.17 -5.64
CA GLY A 224 -8.71 -12.02 -4.73
C GLY A 224 -8.75 -10.66 -5.45
N SER A 225 -8.74 -10.63 -6.78
CA SER A 225 -8.68 -9.41 -7.59
C SER A 225 -10.09 -8.99 -8.03
N VAL A 226 -10.66 -7.94 -7.43
CA VAL A 226 -12.01 -7.47 -7.81
C VAL A 226 -12.06 -6.89 -9.24
N GLY A 227 -10.91 -6.50 -9.79
CA GLY A 227 -10.79 -6.03 -11.17
C GLY A 227 -11.06 -7.10 -12.24
N GLN A 228 -11.26 -8.37 -11.85
CA GLN A 228 -11.71 -9.42 -12.74
C GLN A 228 -13.14 -9.19 -13.26
N ASP A 229 -14.02 -8.59 -12.45
CA ASP A 229 -15.42 -8.36 -12.82
C ASP A 229 -16.06 -7.21 -12.03
N TYR A 230 -15.82 -5.98 -12.46
CA TYR A 230 -16.44 -4.81 -11.83
C TYR A 230 -17.97 -4.83 -11.85
N SER A 231 -18.64 -5.62 -12.72
CA SER A 231 -20.10 -5.66 -12.78
C SER A 231 -20.74 -6.19 -11.50
N ARG A 232 -19.98 -6.97 -10.70
CA ARG A 232 -20.38 -7.44 -9.37
C ARG A 232 -20.29 -6.37 -8.28
N MET A 233 -19.62 -5.25 -8.53
CA MET A 233 -19.47 -4.19 -7.53
C MET A 233 -20.73 -3.29 -7.51
N THR A 234 -21.83 -3.81 -6.94
CA THR A 234 -23.13 -3.11 -6.87
C THR A 234 -23.32 -2.31 -5.59
N THR A 235 -22.39 -2.44 -4.62
CA THR A 235 -22.37 -1.69 -3.37
C THR A 235 -21.71 -0.32 -3.58
N PRO A 236 -22.29 0.79 -3.10
CA PRO A 236 -21.66 2.12 -3.12
C PRO A 236 -20.22 2.10 -2.55
N VAL A 237 -19.28 2.71 -3.26
CA VAL A 237 -17.86 2.77 -2.89
C VAL A 237 -17.40 4.21 -2.75
N LEU A 238 -16.78 4.54 -1.62
CA LEU A 238 -15.93 5.73 -1.48
C LEU A 238 -14.49 5.25 -1.33
N ILE A 239 -13.62 5.64 -2.26
CA ILE A 239 -12.20 5.25 -2.27
C ILE A 239 -11.31 6.48 -1.99
N TRP A 240 -10.39 6.32 -1.04
CA TRP A 240 -9.34 7.27 -0.74
C TRP A 240 -7.99 6.74 -1.20
N GLY A 241 -7.17 7.61 -1.79
CA GLY A 241 -5.78 7.29 -2.16
C GLY A 241 -4.83 8.43 -1.82
N GLY A 242 -3.55 8.19 -2.02
CA GLY A 242 -2.50 9.18 -1.87
C GLY A 242 -1.51 9.15 -3.03
N TRP A 243 -1.04 10.31 -3.49
CA TRP A 243 -0.05 10.38 -4.57
C TRP A 243 1.36 9.94 -4.14
N ALA A 244 1.63 9.91 -2.84
CA ALA A 244 2.87 9.36 -2.29
C ALA A 244 2.72 7.89 -1.88
N ASP A 245 1.64 7.21 -2.28
CA ASP A 245 1.37 5.79 -2.03
C ASP A 245 1.32 5.01 -3.36
N ASN A 246 1.85 3.79 -3.42
CA ASN A 246 1.91 3.05 -4.70
C ASN A 246 0.61 2.31 -5.10
N TYR A 247 -0.46 2.38 -4.30
CA TYR A 247 -1.81 1.94 -4.70
C TYR A 247 -2.65 3.07 -5.33
N MET A 248 -2.03 4.18 -5.71
CA MET A 248 -2.68 5.37 -6.29
C MET A 248 -3.55 5.08 -7.52
N ASN A 249 -3.27 4.02 -8.29
CA ASN A 249 -3.99 3.68 -9.52
C ASN A 249 -5.43 3.19 -9.27
N THR A 250 -5.68 2.59 -8.12
CA THR A 250 -6.97 1.97 -7.79
C THR A 250 -8.13 2.93 -7.80
N VAL A 251 -7.88 4.19 -7.46
CA VAL A 251 -8.94 5.22 -7.44
C VAL A 251 -9.49 5.45 -8.85
N ASP A 252 -8.62 5.51 -9.86
CA ASP A 252 -9.06 5.58 -11.26
C ASP A 252 -9.81 4.30 -11.68
N HIS A 253 -9.25 3.13 -11.36
CA HIS A 253 -9.84 1.85 -11.74
C HIS A 253 -11.26 1.67 -11.18
N LEU A 254 -11.49 2.00 -9.92
CA LEU A 254 -12.81 1.87 -9.29
C LEU A 254 -13.80 2.90 -9.85
N VAL A 255 -13.45 4.19 -9.84
CA VAL A 255 -14.38 5.26 -10.26
C VAL A 255 -14.77 5.12 -11.73
N ARG A 256 -13.89 4.61 -12.57
CA ARG A 256 -14.15 4.38 -14.00
C ARG A 256 -15.04 3.18 -14.28
N ASN A 257 -14.91 2.09 -13.50
CA ASN A 257 -15.46 0.79 -13.89
C ASN A 257 -16.56 0.26 -12.97
N VAL A 258 -16.65 0.71 -11.71
CA VAL A 258 -17.69 0.25 -10.78
C VAL A 258 -19.06 0.84 -11.19
N PRO A 259 -20.10 0.01 -11.39
CA PRO A 259 -21.41 0.47 -11.83
C PRO A 259 -22.24 1.14 -10.72
N ALA A 260 -21.97 0.80 -9.46
CA ALA A 260 -22.58 1.47 -8.31
C ALA A 260 -22.06 2.91 -8.15
N PRO A 261 -22.71 3.75 -7.32
CA PRO A 261 -22.14 5.04 -6.94
C PRO A 261 -20.72 4.89 -6.38
N CYS A 262 -19.73 5.31 -7.16
CA CYS A 262 -18.31 5.25 -6.81
C CYS A 262 -17.68 6.64 -6.84
N LYS A 263 -17.03 7.05 -5.75
CA LYS A 263 -16.42 8.39 -5.59
C LYS A 263 -14.97 8.26 -5.13
N GLY A 264 -14.07 9.04 -5.72
CA GLY A 264 -12.64 9.05 -5.41
C GLY A 264 -12.16 10.33 -4.75
N ILE A 265 -11.29 10.21 -3.75
CA ILE A 265 -10.56 11.35 -3.15
C ILE A 265 -9.09 10.99 -3.04
N VAL A 266 -8.21 11.79 -3.67
CA VAL A 266 -6.77 11.55 -3.66
C VAL A 266 -6.02 12.78 -3.21
N GLY A 267 -5.27 12.65 -2.12
CA GLY A 267 -4.45 13.72 -1.57
C GLY A 267 -2.95 13.49 -1.81
N PRO A 268 -2.08 14.35 -1.26
CA PRO A 268 -0.63 14.18 -1.37
C PRO A 268 -0.06 13.11 -0.43
N TRP A 269 -0.93 12.32 0.18
CA TRP A 269 -0.63 11.46 1.32
C TRP A 269 0.19 10.24 0.95
N VAL A 270 0.97 9.76 1.92
CA VAL A 270 1.57 8.42 1.96
C VAL A 270 0.53 7.35 2.36
N HIS A 271 0.97 6.13 2.66
CA HIS A 271 0.12 4.97 2.98
C HIS A 271 -0.58 5.07 4.36
N GLN A 272 -1.36 6.12 4.58
CA GLN A 272 -2.04 6.45 5.84
C GLN A 272 -3.45 7.02 5.61
N TYR A 273 -4.23 7.13 6.69
CA TYR A 273 -5.51 7.81 6.61
C TYR A 273 -5.33 9.32 6.43
N PRO A 274 -6.16 9.98 5.60
CA PRO A 274 -6.00 11.39 5.24
C PRO A 274 -5.97 12.40 6.39
N HIS A 275 -6.49 12.04 7.57
CA HIS A 275 -6.56 12.91 8.74
C HIS A 275 -5.29 12.85 9.61
N THR A 276 -4.45 11.83 9.44
CA THR A 276 -3.14 11.68 10.12
C THR A 276 -1.97 11.69 9.14
N ALA A 277 -2.24 11.47 7.86
CA ALA A 277 -1.22 11.27 6.85
C ALA A 277 -0.34 12.51 6.64
N VAL A 278 0.89 12.24 6.23
CA VAL A 278 1.80 13.21 5.63
C VAL A 278 2.10 12.80 4.19
N PRO A 279 2.65 13.68 3.35
CA PRO A 279 2.61 15.12 3.47
C PRO A 279 1.18 15.64 3.62
N GLY A 280 1.00 16.74 4.36
CA GLY A 280 -0.25 17.49 4.36
C GLY A 280 -0.53 18.18 3.00
N PRO A 281 -1.74 18.76 2.83
CA PRO A 281 -2.71 19.02 3.88
C PRO A 281 -3.48 17.77 4.33
N GLN A 282 -3.64 17.60 5.64
CA GLN A 282 -4.61 16.65 6.19
C GLN A 282 -6.03 17.19 6.00
N VAL A 283 -6.98 16.28 5.82
CA VAL A 283 -8.40 16.63 5.65
C VAL A 283 -9.28 15.80 6.58
N GLY A 284 -10.48 16.29 6.84
CA GLY A 284 -11.51 15.66 7.69
C GLY A 284 -12.07 14.37 7.11
N PHE A 285 -11.27 13.30 7.13
CA PHE A 285 -11.65 11.95 6.72
C PHE A 285 -12.91 11.47 7.45
N LEU A 286 -12.99 11.70 8.76
CA LEU A 286 -14.10 11.22 9.58
C LEU A 286 -15.41 11.96 9.28
N GLN A 287 -15.38 13.26 9.00
CA GLN A 287 -16.57 14.02 8.61
C GLN A 287 -17.10 13.60 7.24
N VAL A 288 -16.21 13.40 6.27
CA VAL A 288 -16.61 12.90 4.95
C VAL A 288 -17.16 11.47 5.06
N SER A 289 -16.52 10.62 5.86
CA SER A 289 -16.98 9.26 6.14
C SER A 289 -18.35 9.24 6.81
N LEU A 290 -18.56 10.08 7.83
CA LEU A 290 -19.83 10.20 8.53
C LEU A 290 -20.98 10.58 7.57
N ARG A 291 -20.74 11.56 6.68
CA ARG A 291 -21.72 11.95 5.66
C ARG A 291 -22.02 10.79 4.69
N TRP A 292 -21.00 10.03 4.28
CA TRP A 292 -21.18 8.84 3.44
C TRP A 292 -22.02 7.77 4.14
N TRP A 293 -21.71 7.48 5.40
CA TRP A 293 -22.45 6.50 6.20
C TRP A 293 -23.89 6.91 6.47
N ASP A 294 -24.12 8.19 6.77
CA ASP A 294 -25.47 8.70 7.01
C ASP A 294 -26.36 8.50 5.77
N ARG A 295 -25.79 8.65 4.58
CA ARG A 295 -26.53 8.42 3.34
C ARG A 295 -26.91 6.96 3.15
N TRP A 296 -25.93 6.06 3.22
CA TRP A 296 -26.11 4.68 2.75
C TRP A 296 -26.54 3.71 3.85
N LEU A 297 -26.18 3.97 5.11
CA LEU A 297 -26.53 3.10 6.23
C LEU A 297 -27.79 3.56 6.96
N LYS A 298 -28.06 4.87 6.98
CA LYS A 298 -29.26 5.48 7.63
C LYS A 298 -30.29 6.05 6.64
N GLY A 299 -29.96 6.13 5.35
CA GLY A 299 -30.89 6.65 4.34
C GLY A 299 -31.06 8.17 4.34
N ILE A 300 -30.23 8.94 5.07
CA ILE A 300 -30.39 10.39 5.24
C ILE A 300 -30.07 11.10 3.92
N PRO A 301 -30.99 11.93 3.35
CA PRO A 301 -30.76 12.64 2.10
C PRO A 301 -29.84 13.85 2.32
N ASN A 302 -28.53 13.63 2.26
CA ASN A 302 -27.48 14.64 2.47
C ASN A 302 -26.65 14.95 1.21
N GLY A 303 -27.06 14.41 0.06
CA GLY A 303 -26.48 14.65 -1.26
C GLY A 303 -25.19 13.89 -1.56
N ALA A 304 -24.72 12.99 -0.70
CA ALA A 304 -23.47 12.24 -0.94
C ALA A 304 -23.48 11.42 -2.24
N GLU A 305 -24.65 10.97 -2.70
CA GLU A 305 -24.82 10.29 -3.99
C GLU A 305 -24.49 11.18 -5.20
N HIS A 306 -24.66 12.50 -5.04
CA HIS A 306 -24.39 13.52 -6.06
C HIS A 306 -23.00 14.14 -5.93
N ASP A 307 -22.15 13.62 -5.05
CA ASP A 307 -20.77 14.08 -4.96
C ASP A 307 -20.04 13.93 -6.32
N PRO A 308 -19.06 14.79 -6.62
CA PRO A 308 -18.21 14.65 -7.79
C PRO A 308 -17.56 13.27 -7.87
N ALA A 309 -17.35 12.77 -9.08
CA ALA A 309 -16.71 11.47 -9.31
C ALA A 309 -15.30 11.41 -8.71
N MET A 310 -14.52 12.49 -8.82
CA MET A 310 -13.15 12.57 -8.30
C MET A 310 -12.87 13.93 -7.66
N ARG A 311 -12.16 13.91 -6.54
CA ARG A 311 -11.49 15.09 -5.96
C ARG A 311 -10.01 14.76 -5.82
N ALA A 312 -9.16 15.51 -6.51
CA ALA A 312 -7.72 15.25 -6.56
C ALA A 312 -6.95 16.48 -6.07
N TYR A 313 -5.94 16.27 -5.23
CA TYR A 313 -5.03 17.33 -4.83
C TYR A 313 -3.90 17.45 -5.85
N MET A 314 -3.90 18.51 -6.64
CA MET A 314 -2.88 18.84 -7.61
C MET A 314 -1.64 19.37 -6.89
N ILE A 315 -0.63 18.51 -6.74
CA ILE A 315 0.64 18.85 -6.09
C ILE A 315 1.39 19.86 -6.95
N HIS A 316 1.88 20.93 -6.36
CA HIS A 316 2.76 21.87 -7.04
C HIS A 316 4.21 21.41 -6.98
N SER A 317 4.95 21.72 -8.04
CA SER A 317 6.41 21.60 -8.05
C SER A 317 7.04 22.22 -6.80
N ALA A 318 7.96 21.49 -6.20
CA ALA A 318 8.72 21.87 -5.03
C ALA A 318 10.04 21.08 -5.02
N PRO A 319 11.10 21.57 -4.34
CA PRO A 319 12.37 20.83 -4.23
C PRO A 319 12.20 19.39 -3.71
N PRO A 320 13.15 18.48 -4.03
CA PRO A 320 13.11 17.11 -3.52
C PRO A 320 13.17 17.07 -2.00
N ASP A 321 12.28 16.29 -1.39
CA ASP A 321 12.23 16.07 0.05
C ASP A 321 11.57 14.72 0.33
N ALA A 322 12.39 13.75 0.76
CA ALA A 322 11.95 12.39 1.08
C ALA A 322 11.13 12.28 2.38
N SER A 323 11.06 13.37 3.16
CA SER A 323 10.38 13.45 4.46
C SER A 323 9.44 14.66 4.55
N ALA A 324 8.93 15.13 3.40
CA ALA A 324 8.07 16.31 3.35
C ALA A 324 6.86 16.18 4.29
N ALA A 325 6.79 17.04 5.30
CA ALA A 325 5.62 17.10 6.19
C ALA A 325 4.39 17.72 5.51
N TYR A 326 4.60 18.50 4.44
CA TYR A 326 3.54 19.21 3.71
C TYR A 326 3.92 19.43 2.25
N ARG A 327 2.96 19.33 1.33
CA ARG A 327 3.13 19.69 -0.08
C ARG A 327 2.12 20.75 -0.51
N ALA A 328 2.64 21.84 -1.08
CA ALA A 328 1.81 22.87 -1.68
C ALA A 328 1.02 22.31 -2.87
N GLY A 329 -0.17 22.86 -3.11
CA GLY A 329 -1.08 22.36 -4.12
C GLY A 329 -2.47 22.97 -3.97
N HIS A 330 -3.42 22.40 -4.69
CA HIS A 330 -4.83 22.80 -4.65
C HIS A 330 -5.73 21.62 -5.04
N TRP A 331 -6.95 21.60 -4.54
CA TRP A 331 -7.95 20.62 -4.93
C TRP A 331 -8.57 20.96 -6.28
N VAL A 332 -8.63 19.96 -7.16
CA VAL A 332 -9.45 19.96 -8.37
C VAL A 332 -10.61 18.98 -8.20
N VAL A 333 -11.78 19.34 -8.74
CA VAL A 333 -13.04 18.61 -8.59
C VAL A 333 -13.56 18.19 -9.96
N GLU A 334 -13.65 16.89 -10.22
CA GLU A 334 -14.17 16.34 -11.46
C GLU A 334 -15.56 15.76 -11.25
N ALA A 335 -16.56 16.38 -11.89
CA ALA A 335 -17.94 15.92 -11.84
C ALA A 335 -18.12 14.53 -12.48
N ALA A 336 -17.37 14.25 -13.55
CA ALA A 336 -17.36 12.99 -14.26
C ALA A 336 -15.93 12.45 -14.37
N TRP A 337 -15.81 11.13 -14.44
CA TRP A 337 -14.55 10.44 -14.64
C TRP A 337 -14.72 9.38 -15.74
N PRO A 338 -13.89 9.37 -16.80
CA PRO A 338 -12.74 10.24 -17.05
C PRO A 338 -13.12 11.70 -17.19
N SER A 339 -12.24 12.60 -16.74
CA SER A 339 -12.54 14.03 -16.76
C SER A 339 -12.55 14.57 -18.20
N PRO A 340 -13.59 15.34 -18.60
CA PRO A 340 -13.59 16.07 -19.87
C PRO A 340 -12.62 17.26 -19.88
N ARG A 341 -12.02 17.62 -18.73
CA ARG A 341 -11.00 18.66 -18.62
C ARG A 341 -9.58 18.13 -18.88
N VAL A 342 -9.43 16.81 -19.07
CA VAL A 342 -8.16 16.16 -19.36
C VAL A 342 -8.06 15.84 -20.85
N GLU A 343 -6.96 16.25 -21.47
CA GLU A 343 -6.66 15.97 -22.87
C GLU A 343 -5.36 15.20 -23.03
N SER A 344 -5.32 14.34 -24.05
CA SER A 344 -4.09 13.65 -24.42
C SER A 344 -3.18 14.56 -25.22
N ARG A 345 -1.96 14.79 -24.70
CA ARG A 345 -0.86 15.43 -25.45
C ARG A 345 0.21 14.41 -25.75
N VAL A 346 0.62 14.30 -27.01
CA VAL A 346 1.69 13.37 -27.44
C VAL A 346 3.02 14.10 -27.53
N LEU A 347 4.06 13.57 -26.89
CA LEU A 347 5.44 13.99 -27.02
C LEU A 347 6.28 12.84 -27.55
N HIS A 348 7.06 13.07 -28.61
CA HIS A 348 7.93 12.04 -29.19
C HIS A 348 9.29 12.03 -28.51
N LEU A 349 9.87 10.85 -28.31
CA LEU A 349 11.27 10.72 -27.93
C LEU A 349 12.15 10.99 -29.17
N GLY A 350 13.19 11.78 -28.99
CA GLY A 350 14.24 12.06 -29.98
C GLY A 350 15.63 11.71 -29.46
N ASN A 351 16.68 12.30 -30.01
CA ASN A 351 18.05 12.07 -29.54
C ASN A 351 18.33 12.84 -28.23
N GLY A 352 17.87 12.30 -27.10
CA GLY A 352 17.94 12.95 -25.77
C GLY A 352 16.86 14.02 -25.53
N THR A 353 15.92 14.18 -26.47
CA THR A 353 14.85 15.18 -26.41
C THR A 353 13.47 14.54 -26.23
N LEU A 354 12.53 15.28 -25.62
CA LEU A 354 11.13 14.91 -25.46
C LEU A 354 10.23 16.00 -26.08
N GLY A 355 9.52 15.67 -27.15
CA GLY A 355 8.64 16.57 -27.91
C GLY A 355 9.11 16.84 -29.34
N GLU A 356 10.37 16.53 -29.66
CA GLU A 356 10.93 16.64 -31.00
C GLU A 356 11.07 15.24 -31.62
N ALA A 357 10.25 14.96 -32.64
CA ALA A 357 10.36 13.70 -33.36
C ALA A 357 11.68 13.65 -34.15
N GLY A 358 12.43 12.57 -33.98
CA GLY A 358 13.69 12.37 -34.70
C GLY A 358 14.07 10.90 -34.76
N THR A 359 14.98 10.55 -35.67
CA THR A 359 15.62 9.24 -35.66
C THR A 359 16.69 9.22 -34.59
N PHE A 360 16.66 8.23 -33.70
CA PHE A 360 17.68 8.04 -32.69
C PHE A 360 17.88 6.55 -32.42
N THR A 361 18.95 6.23 -31.70
CA THR A 361 19.17 4.92 -31.12
C THR A 361 19.79 5.14 -29.75
N ALA A 362 19.12 4.66 -28.72
CA ALA A 362 19.60 4.74 -27.35
C ALA A 362 19.83 3.33 -26.80
N LEU A 363 20.99 3.13 -26.18
CA LEU A 363 21.30 1.93 -25.42
C LEU A 363 21.00 2.18 -23.95
N VAL A 364 20.07 1.42 -23.37
CA VAL A 364 19.74 1.49 -21.95
C VAL A 364 20.37 0.27 -21.27
N ASN A 365 21.41 0.50 -20.48
CA ASN A 365 22.06 -0.49 -19.62
C ASN A 365 22.46 0.23 -18.35
N THR A 366 21.78 -0.09 -17.25
CA THR A 366 21.93 0.63 -15.99
C THR A 366 22.54 -0.25 -14.92
N PRO A 367 23.41 0.29 -14.04
CA PRO A 367 24.03 -0.48 -12.97
C PRO A 367 22.99 -0.89 -11.92
N GLN A 368 23.21 -2.03 -11.26
CA GLN A 368 22.21 -2.68 -10.41
C GLN A 368 21.82 -1.90 -9.15
N HIS A 369 22.61 -0.90 -8.76
CA HIS A 369 22.31 -0.03 -7.62
C HIS A 369 21.46 1.20 -7.99
N LEU A 370 21.07 1.38 -9.26
CA LEU A 370 20.17 2.46 -9.65
C LEU A 370 18.84 2.29 -8.92
N GLY A 371 18.36 3.36 -8.26
CA GLY A 371 17.11 3.37 -7.53
C GLY A 371 17.25 3.56 -6.03
N MET A 372 18.47 3.77 -5.50
CA MET A 372 18.66 3.99 -4.05
C MET A 372 17.86 5.18 -3.49
N HIS A 373 17.36 6.09 -4.34
CA HIS A 373 16.49 7.20 -3.98
C HIS A 373 15.02 7.01 -4.43
N THR A 374 14.60 5.78 -4.70
CA THR A 374 13.25 5.44 -5.15
C THR A 374 12.16 5.71 -4.10
N GLY A 375 12.47 5.54 -2.82
CA GLY A 375 11.48 5.50 -1.74
C GLY A 375 10.93 4.09 -1.50
N GLU A 376 9.94 3.97 -0.63
CA GLU A 376 9.23 2.73 -0.28
C GLU A 376 8.03 2.48 -1.21
N PHE A 377 7.53 1.24 -1.25
CA PHE A 377 6.24 0.95 -1.90
C PHE A 377 5.06 1.54 -1.10
N PHE A 378 5.03 1.38 0.22
CA PHE A 378 4.02 1.99 1.08
C PHE A 378 4.67 2.85 2.18
N PRO A 379 5.18 4.05 1.83
CA PRO A 379 5.77 4.93 2.84
C PRO A 379 4.76 5.23 3.96
N MET A 380 5.27 5.35 5.19
CA MET A 380 4.53 5.77 6.37
C MET A 380 4.82 7.24 6.73
N GLY A 381 5.81 7.85 6.07
CA GLY A 381 5.99 9.29 5.89
C GLY A 381 6.93 9.97 6.88
N LEU A 382 7.54 9.25 7.82
CA LEU A 382 8.32 9.86 8.91
C LEU A 382 9.83 9.62 8.82
N ASN A 383 10.30 8.71 7.97
CA ASN A 383 11.68 8.24 7.99
C ASN A 383 12.37 8.25 6.61
N ALA A 384 12.20 9.32 5.82
CA ALA A 384 12.77 9.47 4.48
C ALA A 384 12.36 8.34 3.51
N GLU A 385 11.08 7.97 3.56
CA GLU A 385 10.49 6.85 2.82
C GLU A 385 9.90 7.28 1.47
N MET A 386 9.73 8.58 1.22
CA MET A 386 9.30 9.10 -0.08
C MET A 386 10.49 9.23 -1.05
N PRO A 387 10.24 9.39 -2.36
CA PRO A 387 11.32 9.55 -3.33
C PRO A 387 12.18 10.79 -3.01
N GLY A 388 13.49 10.58 -2.96
CA GLY A 388 14.47 11.64 -2.75
C GLY A 388 14.78 12.41 -4.03
N ASP A 389 15.89 13.14 -4.01
CA ASP A 389 16.43 13.79 -5.20
C ASP A 389 16.85 12.76 -6.25
N GLN A 390 16.27 12.88 -7.44
CA GLN A 390 16.44 11.92 -8.52
C GLN A 390 17.71 12.17 -9.35
N ARG A 391 18.50 13.24 -9.07
CA ARG A 391 19.73 13.52 -9.83
C ARG A 391 20.72 12.35 -9.89
N GLY A 392 20.88 11.61 -8.79
CA GLY A 392 21.74 10.43 -8.73
C GLY A 392 21.27 9.33 -9.67
N ASP A 393 19.98 8.99 -9.61
CA ASP A 393 19.39 7.97 -10.49
C ASP A 393 19.34 8.43 -11.95
N ASP A 394 19.11 9.73 -12.21
CA ASP A 394 19.11 10.33 -13.54
C ASP A 394 20.48 10.23 -14.22
N ALA A 395 21.56 10.43 -13.48
CA ALA A 395 22.92 10.28 -13.99
C ALA A 395 23.25 8.84 -14.42
N LEU A 396 22.52 7.86 -13.89
CA LEU A 396 22.65 6.44 -14.21
C LEU A 396 21.61 5.97 -15.26
N SER A 397 20.73 6.85 -15.72
CA SER A 397 19.61 6.54 -16.63
C SER A 397 19.80 7.14 -18.02
N VAL A 398 19.06 6.64 -19.00
CA VAL A 398 18.93 7.32 -20.29
C VAL A 398 17.78 8.32 -20.22
N CYS A 399 18.10 9.61 -20.29
CA CYS A 399 17.12 10.69 -20.11
C CYS A 399 16.71 11.34 -21.43
N PHE A 400 15.41 11.68 -21.54
CA PHE A 400 14.82 12.46 -22.62
C PHE A 400 14.11 13.67 -22.03
N ASP A 401 14.57 14.86 -22.38
CA ASP A 401 14.11 16.11 -21.76
C ASP A 401 13.30 16.97 -22.71
N SER A 402 12.22 17.56 -22.20
CA SER A 402 11.53 18.62 -22.90
C SER A 402 12.38 19.89 -22.97
N ALA A 403 12.02 20.82 -23.86
CA ALA A 403 12.39 22.22 -23.69
C ALA A 403 11.90 22.73 -22.31
N PRO A 404 12.53 23.76 -21.72
CA PRO A 404 11.98 24.42 -20.55
C PRO A 404 10.55 24.87 -20.85
N LEU A 405 9.63 24.68 -19.91
CA LEU A 405 8.24 25.05 -20.13
C LEU A 405 8.06 26.56 -20.10
N ASP A 406 7.38 27.12 -21.09
CA ASP A 406 7.03 28.55 -21.10
C ASP A 406 5.94 28.91 -20.07
N ALA A 407 5.13 27.93 -19.68
CA ALA A 407 4.04 28.06 -18.71
C ALA A 407 3.88 26.76 -17.90
N PRO A 408 3.24 26.79 -16.72
CA PRO A 408 3.02 25.58 -15.94
C PRO A 408 2.23 24.51 -16.71
N LEU A 409 2.53 23.24 -16.45
CA LEU A 409 1.87 22.08 -17.05
C LEU A 409 1.16 21.28 -15.96
N ASP A 410 -0.17 21.27 -15.97
CA ASP A 410 -0.98 20.46 -15.07
C ASP A 410 -1.22 19.07 -15.68
N LEU A 411 -0.90 18.04 -14.91
CA LEU A 411 -1.12 16.63 -15.24
C LEU A 411 -2.18 16.06 -14.30
N LEU A 412 -3.22 15.43 -14.83
CA LEU A 412 -4.20 14.68 -14.03
C LEU A 412 -4.52 13.36 -14.73
N GLY A 413 -3.89 12.29 -14.27
CA GLY A 413 -4.10 10.94 -14.76
C GLY A 413 -2.80 10.16 -14.93
N ALA A 414 -2.90 8.95 -15.48
CA ALA A 414 -1.77 8.12 -15.88
C ALA A 414 -1.21 8.53 -17.25
N ALA A 415 0.11 8.68 -17.34
CA ALA A 415 0.81 8.82 -18.62
C ALA A 415 1.10 7.44 -19.24
N ARG A 416 1.26 7.38 -20.56
CA ARG A 416 1.58 6.12 -21.27
C ARG A 416 2.78 6.31 -22.17
N LEU A 417 3.80 5.48 -21.99
CA LEU A 417 5.00 5.48 -22.83
C LEU A 417 4.95 4.27 -23.77
N GLY A 418 4.75 4.52 -25.06
CA GLY A 418 4.96 3.53 -26.10
C GLY A 418 6.42 3.53 -26.55
N LEU A 419 7.04 2.37 -26.67
CA LEU A 419 8.43 2.18 -27.08
C LEU A 419 8.57 1.15 -28.18
N ARG A 420 9.46 1.42 -29.14
CA ARG A 420 10.05 0.41 -30.01
C ARG A 420 11.40 -0.01 -29.44
N VAL A 421 11.46 -1.23 -28.91
CA VAL A 421 12.58 -1.70 -28.09
C VAL A 421 12.99 -3.12 -28.46
N ALA A 422 14.30 -3.39 -28.48
CA ALA A 422 14.87 -4.73 -28.53
C ALA A 422 15.70 -4.97 -27.26
N SER A 423 15.78 -6.21 -26.79
CA SER A 423 16.70 -6.62 -25.71
C SER A 423 17.73 -7.59 -26.26
N ASP A 424 18.96 -7.54 -25.74
CA ASP A 424 19.99 -8.57 -25.98
C ASP A 424 19.81 -9.83 -25.12
N GLN A 425 18.88 -9.81 -24.15
CA GLN A 425 18.55 -10.93 -23.26
C GLN A 425 17.08 -11.34 -23.42
N PRO A 426 16.72 -12.60 -23.06
CA PRO A 426 15.33 -13.04 -23.04
C PRO A 426 14.51 -12.41 -21.89
N LEU A 427 15.17 -12.07 -20.78
CA LEU A 427 14.57 -11.46 -19.58
C LEU A 427 15.10 -10.05 -19.42
N ALA A 428 14.20 -9.06 -19.43
CA ALA A 428 14.58 -7.66 -19.30
C ALA A 428 13.39 -6.82 -18.82
N PHE A 429 13.70 -5.75 -18.11
CA PHE A 429 12.71 -4.81 -17.59
C PHE A 429 12.88 -3.46 -18.28
N VAL A 430 11.77 -2.73 -18.42
CA VAL A 430 11.78 -1.30 -18.70
C VAL A 430 11.23 -0.61 -17.46
N VAL A 431 12.04 0.22 -16.82
CA VAL A 431 11.58 1.13 -15.77
C VAL A 431 11.61 2.54 -16.31
N VAL A 432 10.54 3.28 -16.05
CA VAL A 432 10.31 4.64 -16.52
C VAL A 432 10.06 5.53 -15.31
N ARG A 433 10.86 6.58 -15.16
CA ARG A 433 10.57 7.67 -14.21
C ARG A 433 10.18 8.91 -14.98
N LEU A 434 9.05 9.50 -14.60
CA LEU A 434 8.62 10.82 -15.07
C LEU A 434 9.06 11.84 -14.01
N ASN A 435 9.97 12.75 -14.38
CA ASN A 435 10.58 13.67 -13.44
C ASN A 435 10.31 15.13 -13.79
N ASP A 436 10.18 15.95 -12.75
CA ASP A 436 10.20 17.41 -12.81
C ASP A 436 11.64 17.89 -12.55
N VAL A 437 12.27 18.48 -13.57
CA VAL A 437 13.65 18.98 -13.49
C VAL A 437 13.65 20.50 -13.44
N ALA A 438 14.09 21.04 -12.30
CA ALA A 438 14.17 22.47 -12.06
C ALA A 438 15.35 23.15 -12.80
N PRO A 439 15.35 24.49 -12.96
CA PRO A 439 16.45 25.22 -13.57
C PRO A 439 17.82 25.05 -12.89
N ASP A 440 17.83 24.72 -11.60
CA ASP A 440 19.05 24.41 -10.83
C ASP A 440 19.53 22.96 -11.00
N GLY A 441 18.77 22.15 -11.75
CA GLY A 441 19.04 20.75 -12.03
C GLY A 441 18.49 19.77 -11.00
N SER A 442 17.89 20.23 -9.89
CA SER A 442 17.19 19.33 -8.96
C SER A 442 16.08 18.56 -9.69
N SER A 443 15.91 17.29 -9.34
CA SER A 443 15.01 16.37 -10.06
C SER A 443 14.08 15.68 -9.08
N VAL A 444 12.77 15.80 -9.31
CA VAL A 444 11.72 15.25 -8.45
C VAL A 444 10.92 14.22 -9.23
N ARG A 445 10.74 13.02 -8.66
CA ARG A 445 9.89 11.99 -9.25
C ARG A 445 8.42 12.41 -9.16
N ILE A 446 7.76 12.54 -10.31
CA ILE A 446 6.32 12.82 -10.40
C ILE A 446 5.54 11.50 -10.28
N ALA A 447 5.95 10.52 -11.07
CA ALA A 447 5.37 9.19 -11.15
C ALA A 447 6.39 8.23 -11.77
N HIS A 448 6.13 6.93 -11.66
CA HIS A 448 6.92 5.90 -12.33
C HIS A 448 6.03 4.83 -12.95
N GLY A 449 6.61 4.06 -13.86
CA GLY A 449 6.00 2.90 -14.46
C GLY A 449 7.06 1.84 -14.68
N MET A 450 6.68 0.58 -14.64
CA MET A 450 7.60 -0.53 -14.87
C MET A 450 6.90 -1.63 -15.65
N LEU A 451 7.67 -2.31 -16.50
CA LEU A 451 7.20 -3.43 -17.29
C LEU A 451 8.30 -4.49 -17.37
N ASN A 452 7.97 -5.69 -16.95
CA ASN A 452 8.72 -6.87 -17.34
C ASN A 452 8.38 -7.20 -18.80
N LEU A 453 9.38 -7.16 -19.70
CA LEU A 453 9.15 -7.35 -21.13
C LEU A 453 8.63 -8.74 -21.49
N CYS A 454 8.72 -9.72 -20.58
CA CYS A 454 8.04 -11.00 -20.75
C CYS A 454 6.50 -10.84 -20.76
N HIS A 455 5.97 -9.85 -20.05
CA HIS A 455 4.54 -9.58 -19.88
C HIS A 455 3.99 -8.53 -20.85
N ARG A 456 4.79 -8.04 -21.80
CA ARG A 456 4.42 -6.98 -22.76
C ARG A 456 3.12 -7.25 -23.54
N ASP A 457 2.83 -8.53 -23.81
CA ASP A 457 1.68 -8.97 -24.60
C ASP A 457 0.55 -9.56 -23.72
N SER A 458 0.89 -10.11 -22.55
CA SER A 458 -0.07 -10.71 -21.61
C SER A 458 0.52 -10.87 -20.21
N MET A 459 -0.24 -10.49 -19.18
CA MET A 459 0.11 -10.76 -17.78
C MET A 459 -0.12 -12.23 -17.38
N GLU A 460 -1.02 -12.92 -18.05
CA GLU A 460 -1.38 -14.33 -17.76
C GLU A 460 -0.51 -15.34 -18.53
N HIS A 461 -0.05 -14.95 -19.71
CA HIS A 461 0.73 -15.80 -20.61
C HIS A 461 2.04 -15.08 -21.01
N PRO A 462 2.94 -14.82 -20.04
CA PRO A 462 4.21 -14.18 -20.34
C PRO A 462 5.07 -15.05 -21.26
N ALA A 463 5.85 -14.39 -22.12
CA ALA A 463 6.76 -15.03 -23.05
C ALA A 463 8.07 -14.24 -23.17
N PRO A 464 9.24 -14.91 -23.11
CA PRO A 464 10.53 -14.25 -23.14
C PRO A 464 10.73 -13.43 -24.42
N MET A 465 11.59 -12.42 -24.33
CA MET A 465 12.07 -11.69 -25.50
C MET A 465 12.89 -12.60 -26.41
N VAL A 466 12.84 -12.35 -27.71
CA VAL A 466 13.80 -12.94 -28.66
C VAL A 466 14.98 -11.96 -28.77
N PRO A 467 16.20 -12.33 -28.34
CA PRO A 467 17.34 -11.43 -28.37
C PRO A 467 17.54 -10.73 -29.72
N GLY A 468 17.73 -9.42 -29.70
CA GLY A 468 17.93 -8.55 -30.87
C GLY A 468 16.66 -8.24 -31.68
N LYS A 469 15.52 -8.88 -31.40
CA LYS A 469 14.26 -8.61 -32.10
C LYS A 469 13.53 -7.43 -31.45
N ALA A 470 13.31 -6.37 -32.23
CA ALA A 470 12.51 -5.24 -31.78
C ALA A 470 11.02 -5.61 -31.66
N VAL A 471 10.38 -5.11 -30.61
CA VAL A 471 8.94 -5.20 -30.33
C VAL A 471 8.40 -3.80 -30.01
N GLU A 472 7.08 -3.64 -30.10
CA GLU A 472 6.40 -2.49 -29.53
C GLU A 472 5.97 -2.87 -28.11
N ALA A 473 6.24 -2.01 -27.14
CA ALA A 473 5.84 -2.20 -25.74
C ALA A 473 5.22 -0.90 -25.21
N GLU A 474 4.19 -1.03 -24.36
CA GLU A 474 3.59 0.11 -23.66
C GLU A 474 3.84 -0.02 -22.16
N VAL A 475 4.40 1.03 -21.56
CA VAL A 475 4.53 1.17 -20.12
C VAL A 475 3.51 2.21 -19.65
N VAL A 476 2.59 1.78 -18.77
CA VAL A 476 1.70 2.70 -18.07
C VAL A 476 2.47 3.29 -16.89
N ILE A 477 2.49 4.62 -16.81
CA ILE A 477 3.09 5.38 -15.70
C ILE A 477 1.94 5.73 -14.75
N ASP A 478 2.17 5.52 -13.45
CA ASP A 478 1.15 5.62 -12.41
C ASP A 478 0.35 6.94 -12.44
N GLN A 479 -0.90 6.87 -11.95
CA GLN A 479 -1.80 8.01 -11.84
C GLN A 479 -1.18 9.12 -10.99
N THR A 480 -1.34 10.38 -11.40
CA THR A 480 -0.86 11.53 -10.61
C THR A 480 -1.76 12.75 -10.81
N ALA A 481 -1.69 13.68 -9.85
CA ALA A 481 -2.12 15.06 -10.04
C ALA A 481 -0.95 15.99 -9.70
N TYR A 482 -0.28 16.51 -10.72
CA TYR A 482 0.95 17.28 -10.58
C TYR A 482 0.99 18.51 -11.48
N ARG A 483 1.40 19.65 -10.92
CA ARG A 483 1.67 20.90 -11.64
C ARG A 483 3.17 21.13 -11.78
N LEU A 484 3.69 20.87 -12.98
CA LEU A 484 5.05 21.21 -13.37
C LEU A 484 5.18 22.75 -13.48
N ALA A 485 6.23 23.32 -12.93
CA ALA A 485 6.42 24.77 -12.94
C ALA A 485 6.93 25.30 -14.30
N ALA A 486 6.69 26.58 -14.59
CA ALA A 486 7.32 27.26 -15.72
C ALA A 486 8.84 27.32 -15.53
N GLY A 487 9.61 27.23 -16.61
CA GLY A 487 11.07 27.14 -16.62
C GLY A 487 11.63 25.76 -16.29
N HIS A 488 10.82 24.85 -15.74
CA HIS A 488 11.21 23.46 -15.50
C HIS A 488 11.13 22.64 -16.79
N ARG A 489 11.72 21.44 -16.77
CA ARG A 489 11.64 20.46 -17.86
C ARG A 489 10.91 19.21 -17.38
N LEU A 490 10.11 18.64 -18.27
CA LEU A 490 9.61 17.28 -18.10
C LEU A 490 10.67 16.30 -18.61
N ARG A 491 11.06 15.35 -17.76
CA ARG A 491 12.03 14.30 -18.10
C ARG A 491 11.38 12.93 -18.10
N VAL A 492 11.69 12.14 -19.12
CA VAL A 492 11.52 10.68 -19.10
C VAL A 492 12.90 10.07 -18.90
N ALA A 493 13.10 9.35 -17.79
CA ALA A 493 14.31 8.58 -17.53
C ALA A 493 14.03 7.08 -17.69
N LEU A 494 14.81 6.40 -18.53
CA LEU A 494 14.71 4.97 -18.80
C LEU A 494 15.83 4.20 -18.12
N SER A 495 15.48 3.07 -17.52
CA SER A 495 16.40 2.15 -16.85
C SER A 495 16.02 0.68 -17.09
N THR A 496 16.98 -0.23 -16.87
CA THR A 496 16.76 -1.69 -16.90
C THR A 496 16.70 -2.34 -15.52
N THR A 497 16.93 -1.55 -14.46
CA THR A 497 16.86 -1.95 -13.06
C THR A 497 16.31 -0.80 -12.20
N TYR A 498 15.81 -1.12 -11.00
CA TYR A 498 15.34 -0.11 -10.03
C TYR A 498 15.36 -0.67 -8.60
N TRP A 499 16.55 -0.79 -8.03
CA TRP A 499 16.82 -1.41 -6.74
C TRP A 499 16.62 -0.44 -5.57
N PRO A 500 16.09 -0.87 -4.40
CA PRO A 500 15.60 -2.22 -4.08
C PRO A 500 14.13 -2.45 -4.46
N PHE A 501 13.48 -1.47 -5.10
CA PHE A 501 12.06 -1.52 -5.44
C PHE A 501 11.70 -2.74 -6.29
N VAL A 502 12.55 -3.09 -7.27
CA VAL A 502 12.43 -4.24 -8.16
C VAL A 502 13.62 -5.18 -7.94
N TRP A 503 13.34 -6.47 -7.76
CA TRP A 503 14.39 -7.48 -7.69
C TRP A 503 15.09 -7.64 -9.06
N PRO A 504 16.43 -7.66 -9.15
CA PRO A 504 17.13 -7.65 -10.44
C PRO A 504 16.87 -8.92 -11.27
N SER A 505 16.79 -8.77 -12.59
CA SER A 505 16.78 -9.88 -13.58
C SER A 505 18.00 -10.80 -13.42
N PRO A 506 17.98 -12.09 -13.82
CA PRO A 506 19.13 -13.00 -13.64
C PRO A 506 20.41 -12.56 -14.37
N VAL A 507 20.26 -11.73 -15.41
CA VAL A 507 21.35 -11.23 -16.25
C VAL A 507 21.11 -9.75 -16.53
N ALA A 508 22.19 -8.96 -16.53
CA ALA A 508 22.13 -7.55 -16.93
C ALA A 508 21.80 -7.45 -18.43
N ALA A 509 20.61 -6.93 -18.74
CA ALA A 509 20.16 -6.72 -20.11
C ALA A 509 20.52 -5.31 -20.62
N THR A 510 20.86 -5.22 -21.90
CA THR A 510 20.95 -3.98 -22.67
C THR A 510 19.73 -3.86 -23.56
N LEU A 511 18.99 -2.75 -23.43
CA LEU A 511 17.90 -2.43 -24.33
C LEU A 511 18.37 -1.49 -25.43
N THR A 512 17.96 -1.76 -26.66
CA THR A 512 18.10 -0.84 -27.79
C THR A 512 16.74 -0.20 -28.08
N VAL A 513 16.62 1.10 -27.81
CA VAL A 513 15.40 1.88 -28.06
C VAL A 513 15.60 2.72 -29.33
N THR A 514 14.69 2.57 -30.29
CA THR A 514 14.76 3.27 -31.60
C THR A 514 13.55 4.15 -31.88
N GLY A 515 12.59 4.17 -30.97
CA GLY A 515 11.40 5.00 -31.10
C GLY A 515 10.62 5.03 -29.79
N GLY A 516 9.96 6.15 -29.54
CA GLY A 516 9.07 6.28 -28.39
C GLY A 516 8.11 7.45 -28.50
N ARG A 517 6.97 7.32 -27.84
CA ARG A 517 5.99 8.39 -27.67
C ARG A 517 5.41 8.36 -26.26
N LEU A 518 5.40 9.50 -25.60
CA LEU A 518 4.74 9.71 -24.32
C LEU A 518 3.38 10.37 -24.55
N VAL A 519 2.31 9.72 -24.11
CA VAL A 519 0.96 10.29 -24.06
C VAL A 519 0.74 10.84 -22.65
N LEU A 520 0.60 12.15 -22.55
CA LEU A 520 0.39 12.88 -21.30
C LEU A 520 -1.07 13.23 -21.07
N PRO A 521 -1.59 13.07 -19.83
CA PRO A 521 -2.93 13.49 -19.45
C PRO A 521 -2.94 14.94 -18.96
N VAL A 522 -3.04 15.89 -19.88
CA VAL A 522 -2.94 17.33 -19.59
C VAL A 522 -4.29 17.88 -19.12
N HIS A 523 -4.32 18.45 -17.92
CA HIS A 523 -5.52 19.08 -17.36
C HIS A 523 -5.63 20.55 -17.79
N ARG A 524 -6.85 21.00 -18.11
CA ARG A 524 -7.14 22.38 -18.56
C ARG A 524 -7.57 23.34 -17.44
N GLY A 525 -7.47 22.92 -16.18
CA GLY A 525 -7.93 23.70 -15.02
C GLY A 525 -7.04 24.89 -14.67
N GLY A 526 -7.54 25.74 -13.77
CA GLY A 526 -6.78 26.83 -13.16
C GLY A 526 -6.24 26.43 -11.78
N SER A 527 -5.44 27.30 -11.16
CA SER A 527 -4.83 27.07 -9.84
C SER A 527 -5.76 27.37 -8.65
N ALA A 528 -7.06 27.51 -8.88
CA ALA A 528 -8.02 27.83 -7.84
C ALA A 528 -8.35 26.56 -7.04
N ASN A 529 -8.46 26.68 -5.71
CA ASN A 529 -8.88 25.56 -4.89
C ASN A 529 -10.39 25.32 -5.04
N GLU A 530 -10.77 24.23 -5.70
CA GLU A 530 -12.17 23.92 -6.07
C GLU A 530 -12.94 23.19 -4.96
N TRP A 531 -12.24 22.69 -3.93
CA TRP A 531 -12.86 22.03 -2.78
C TRP A 531 -12.26 22.55 -1.47
N ASP A 532 -13.13 23.08 -0.62
CA ASP A 532 -12.81 23.38 0.77
C ASP A 532 -13.06 22.11 1.61
N ALA A 533 -12.00 21.34 1.82
CA ALA A 533 -12.09 20.10 2.57
C ALA A 533 -12.31 20.40 4.06
N PRO A 534 -13.16 19.62 4.76
CA PRO A 534 -13.42 19.87 6.17
C PRO A 534 -12.12 19.79 6.98
N PRO A 535 -11.95 20.62 8.03
CA PRO A 535 -10.78 20.55 8.88
C PRO A 535 -10.75 19.21 9.64
N VAL A 536 -9.57 18.71 9.98
CA VAL A 536 -9.44 17.44 10.71
C VAL A 536 -10.14 17.46 12.06
N GLU A 537 -11.00 16.46 12.31
CA GLU A 537 -11.50 16.06 13.62
C GLU A 537 -11.16 14.60 13.91
N HIS A 538 -11.03 14.26 15.19
CA HIS A 538 -10.95 12.89 15.68
C HIS A 538 -11.33 12.80 17.16
N ALA A 539 -11.60 11.58 17.64
CA ALA A 539 -11.81 11.30 19.06
C ALA A 539 -10.49 11.40 19.86
N PRO A 540 -10.53 11.51 21.20
CA PRO A 540 -9.31 11.59 22.01
C PRO A 540 -8.37 10.40 21.72
N PRO A 541 -7.05 10.65 21.60
CA PRO A 541 -6.10 9.58 21.33
C PRO A 541 -6.01 8.61 22.51
N VAL A 542 -5.52 7.41 22.23
CA VAL A 542 -5.19 6.42 23.25
C VAL A 542 -4.24 7.00 24.31
N SER A 543 -4.46 6.62 25.57
CA SER A 543 -3.56 6.98 26.66
C SER A 543 -2.41 5.97 26.76
N LEU A 544 -1.22 6.36 26.30
CA LEU A 544 0.01 5.58 26.39
C LEU A 544 1.01 6.23 27.33
N ARG A 545 1.75 5.41 28.07
CA ARG A 545 2.96 5.83 28.79
C ARG A 545 4.18 5.35 28.03
N GLU A 546 5.02 6.28 27.61
CA GLU A 546 6.33 5.98 27.03
C GLU A 546 7.25 5.40 28.11
N ILE A 547 7.81 4.23 27.82
CA ILE A 547 8.86 3.57 28.61
C ILE A 547 10.22 3.78 27.94
N ARG A 548 10.24 3.69 26.61
CA ARG A 548 11.42 3.94 25.77
C ARG A 548 10.97 4.72 24.52
N ALA A 549 11.66 5.83 24.22
CA ALA A 549 11.39 6.62 23.03
C ALA A 549 11.75 5.86 21.74
N PRO A 550 11.03 6.10 20.63
CA PRO A 550 11.35 5.54 19.33
C PRO A 550 12.64 6.17 18.74
N ARG A 551 13.31 5.43 17.85
CA ARG A 551 14.43 5.89 17.05
C ARG A 551 14.43 5.19 15.70
N ALA A 552 14.81 5.91 14.65
CA ALA A 552 14.92 5.36 13.31
C ALA A 552 16.19 5.86 12.62
N LYS A 553 16.70 5.04 11.70
CA LYS A 553 17.88 5.31 10.90
C LYS A 553 17.68 4.72 9.52
N ARG A 554 17.83 5.56 8.50
CA ARG A 554 17.79 5.16 7.09
C ARG A 554 19.02 5.72 6.40
N MET A 555 19.83 4.85 5.81
CA MET A 555 21.09 5.25 5.20
C MET A 555 21.36 4.46 3.92
N ILE A 556 22.12 5.08 3.03
CA ILE A 556 22.76 4.41 1.91
C ILE A 556 24.24 4.28 2.26
N GLU A 557 24.75 3.06 2.29
CA GLU A 557 26.15 2.73 2.55
C GLU A 557 26.85 2.32 1.25
N GLU A 558 28.11 2.72 1.12
CA GLU A 558 29.01 2.31 0.04
C GLU A 558 30.24 1.65 0.65
N ASP A 559 30.44 0.36 0.36
CA ASP A 559 31.68 -0.33 0.66
C ASP A 559 32.60 -0.28 -0.56
N MET A 560 33.60 0.60 -0.51
CA MET A 560 34.58 0.78 -1.58
C MET A 560 35.48 -0.43 -1.82
N LEU A 561 35.71 -1.25 -0.79
CA LEU A 561 36.59 -2.42 -0.86
C LEU A 561 35.82 -3.64 -1.39
N ALA A 562 34.59 -3.83 -0.92
CA ALA A 562 33.73 -4.92 -1.38
C ALA A 562 33.02 -4.61 -2.71
N GLY A 563 32.95 -3.33 -3.09
CA GLY A 563 32.26 -2.84 -4.28
C GLY A 563 30.74 -2.90 -4.17
N THR A 564 30.18 -2.83 -2.96
CA THR A 564 28.73 -2.95 -2.73
C THR A 564 28.09 -1.59 -2.41
N ARG A 565 26.78 -1.53 -2.66
CA ARG A 565 25.89 -0.45 -2.22
C ARG A 565 24.77 -1.09 -1.41
N ALA A 566 24.45 -0.50 -0.26
CA ALA A 566 23.38 -1.00 0.59
C ALA A 566 22.43 0.09 1.06
N LEU A 567 21.12 -0.16 0.99
CA LEU A 567 20.13 0.57 1.79
C LEU A 567 20.02 -0.15 3.14
N VAL A 568 20.23 0.59 4.23
CA VAL A 568 20.12 0.10 5.61
C VAL A 568 18.99 0.87 6.31
N VAL A 569 18.02 0.12 6.82
CA VAL A 569 16.90 0.65 7.61
C VAL A 569 16.97 0.01 8.99
N GLU A 570 17.00 0.83 10.03
CA GLU A 570 16.89 0.37 11.43
C GLU A 570 15.77 1.18 12.08
N THR A 571 14.78 0.49 12.63
CA THR A 571 13.65 1.11 13.33
C THR A 571 13.51 0.45 14.69
N ASP A 572 13.39 1.27 15.72
CA ASP A 572 13.00 0.88 17.07
C ASP A 572 11.79 1.76 17.38
N GLU A 573 10.61 1.15 17.37
CA GLU A 573 9.34 1.84 17.58
C GLU A 573 9.18 2.29 19.04
N GLY A 574 10.19 2.07 19.90
CA GLY A 574 10.13 2.37 21.31
C GLY A 574 9.38 1.30 22.09
N ALA A 575 9.08 1.62 23.35
CA ALA A 575 8.29 0.77 24.22
C ALA A 575 7.20 1.59 24.89
N PHE A 576 5.95 1.18 24.73
CA PHE A 576 4.79 1.91 25.25
C PHE A 576 3.89 1.01 26.05
N GLU A 577 3.45 1.50 27.22
CA GLU A 577 2.41 0.88 28.02
C GLU A 577 1.06 1.50 27.70
N ASN A 578 0.09 0.66 27.34
CA ASN A 578 -1.29 1.09 27.25
C ASN A 578 -1.91 1.24 28.65
N LEU A 579 -2.22 2.47 29.06
CA LEU A 579 -2.69 2.77 30.42
C LEU A 579 -4.07 2.22 30.74
N SER A 580 -4.86 1.83 29.73
CA SER A 580 -6.18 1.21 29.96
C SER A 580 -6.08 -0.24 30.45
N HIS A 581 -4.97 -0.94 30.18
CA HIS A 581 -4.84 -2.37 30.48
C HIS A 581 -3.43 -2.86 30.85
N GLY A 582 -2.44 -1.96 30.91
CA GLY A 582 -1.07 -2.24 31.34
C GLY A 582 -0.24 -3.13 30.40
N LEU A 583 -0.68 -3.37 29.17
CA LEU A 583 0.14 -4.11 28.19
C LEU A 583 1.23 -3.18 27.68
N VAL A 584 2.47 -3.66 27.74
CA VAL A 584 3.63 -3.02 27.11
C VAL A 584 3.89 -3.66 25.76
N ALA A 585 4.02 -2.84 24.72
CA ALA A 585 4.42 -3.25 23.38
C ALA A 585 5.73 -2.57 22.97
N ASP A 586 6.61 -3.36 22.36
CA ASP A 586 7.94 -2.98 21.88
C ASP A 586 8.25 -3.77 20.60
N GLU A 587 8.78 -3.07 19.59
CA GLU A 587 9.03 -3.58 18.25
C GLU A 587 10.33 -2.98 17.69
N THR A 588 11.17 -3.83 17.11
CA THR A 588 12.38 -3.40 16.40
C THR A 588 12.53 -4.12 15.07
N LEU A 589 13.03 -3.39 14.07
CA LEU A 589 13.27 -3.83 12.71
C LEU A 589 14.70 -3.47 12.29
N THR A 590 15.35 -4.35 11.54
CA THR A 590 16.53 -4.03 10.74
C THR A 590 16.38 -4.63 9.36
N GLU A 591 16.61 -3.83 8.33
CA GLU A 591 16.63 -4.24 6.93
C GLU A 591 17.95 -3.85 6.30
N ARG A 592 18.49 -4.74 5.48
CA ARG A 592 19.64 -4.46 4.63
C ARG A 592 19.37 -4.97 3.23
N TRP A 593 19.43 -4.06 2.26
CA TRP A 593 19.29 -4.34 0.84
C TRP A 593 20.60 -4.01 0.13
N GLU A 594 21.39 -5.02 -0.21
CA GLU A 594 22.74 -4.87 -0.75
C GLU A 594 22.86 -5.42 -2.17
N VAL A 595 23.63 -4.74 -3.03
CA VAL A 595 23.93 -5.18 -4.40
C VAL A 595 25.28 -4.60 -4.88
N ARG A 596 25.96 -5.31 -5.79
CA ARG A 596 27.10 -4.79 -6.55
C ARG A 596 26.61 -4.12 -7.84
N PRO A 597 27.18 -2.97 -8.26
CA PRO A 597 26.75 -2.26 -9.47
C PRO A 597 26.74 -3.09 -10.76
N ASP A 598 27.60 -4.09 -10.89
CA ASP A 598 27.90 -4.84 -12.11
C ASP A 598 27.40 -6.29 -12.11
N ASP A 599 26.84 -6.78 -10.99
CA ASP A 599 26.41 -8.17 -10.84
C ASP A 599 24.99 -8.27 -10.27
N PRO A 600 23.96 -8.61 -11.08
CA PRO A 600 22.60 -8.76 -10.58
C PRO A 600 22.43 -9.94 -9.61
N LEU A 601 23.32 -10.94 -9.64
CA LEU A 601 23.26 -12.10 -8.74
C LEU A 601 23.84 -11.80 -7.36
N SER A 602 24.47 -10.64 -7.18
CA SER A 602 24.95 -10.17 -5.88
C SER A 602 23.86 -9.59 -4.98
N ALA A 603 22.64 -9.40 -5.51
CA ALA A 603 21.52 -8.85 -4.77
C ALA A 603 21.18 -9.70 -3.54
N ARG A 604 21.08 -9.04 -2.39
CA ARG A 604 20.77 -9.65 -1.10
C ARG A 604 19.87 -8.74 -0.28
N ALA A 605 18.81 -9.31 0.28
CA ALA A 605 17.96 -8.65 1.26
C ALA A 605 17.98 -9.43 2.58
N THR A 606 18.12 -8.74 3.71
CA THR A 606 18.07 -9.36 5.05
C THR A 606 17.16 -8.54 5.95
N HIS A 607 16.18 -9.18 6.58
CA HIS A 607 15.23 -8.54 7.50
C HIS A 607 15.32 -9.23 8.86
N VAL A 608 15.35 -8.44 9.92
CA VAL A 608 15.30 -8.92 11.30
C VAL A 608 14.23 -8.14 12.04
N TRP A 609 13.22 -8.84 12.53
CA TRP A 609 12.19 -8.31 13.38
C TRP A 609 12.31 -8.88 14.79
N GLU A 610 12.05 -8.06 15.81
CA GLU A 610 11.85 -8.53 17.17
C GLU A 610 10.59 -7.89 17.75
N GLN A 611 9.67 -8.73 18.23
CA GLN A 611 8.42 -8.34 18.87
C GLN A 611 8.50 -8.67 20.35
N ARG A 612 8.18 -7.72 21.23
CA ARG A 612 8.17 -7.93 22.68
C ARG A 612 6.85 -7.46 23.26
N ARG A 613 6.26 -8.29 24.14
CA ARG A 613 5.04 -7.94 24.88
C ARG A 613 5.21 -8.31 26.34
N SER A 614 4.75 -7.46 27.24
CA SER A 614 4.82 -7.76 28.68
C SER A 614 3.71 -7.08 29.48
N ARG A 615 3.37 -7.67 30.64
CA ARG A 615 2.48 -7.10 31.65
C ARG A 615 2.70 -7.80 32.98
N GLY A 616 3.11 -7.06 34.01
CA GLY A 616 3.44 -7.63 35.31
C GLY A 616 4.53 -8.71 35.19
N GLY A 617 4.27 -9.92 35.69
CA GLY A 617 5.20 -11.04 35.58
C GLY A 617 5.17 -11.82 34.25
N TRP A 618 4.26 -11.47 33.33
CA TRP A 618 4.18 -12.10 32.01
C TRP A 618 5.02 -11.34 30.99
N SER A 619 5.83 -12.05 30.22
CA SER A 619 6.54 -11.50 29.06
C SER A 619 6.76 -12.56 27.99
N VAL A 620 6.73 -12.11 26.74
CA VAL A 620 6.99 -12.91 25.56
C VAL A 620 7.83 -12.11 24.57
N ARG A 621 8.65 -12.83 23.81
CA ARG A 621 9.41 -12.28 22.69
C ARG A 621 9.35 -13.22 21.50
N THR A 622 9.26 -12.67 20.30
CA THR A 622 9.58 -13.40 19.07
C THR A 622 10.63 -12.66 18.26
N ARG A 623 11.44 -13.41 17.52
CA ARG A 623 12.45 -12.89 16.60
C ARG A 623 12.31 -13.63 15.27
N ALA A 624 12.03 -12.87 14.22
CA ALA A 624 11.94 -13.36 12.85
C ALA A 624 13.14 -12.83 12.06
N GLU A 625 13.93 -13.73 11.49
CA GLU A 625 15.11 -13.42 10.67
C GLU A 625 14.86 -13.99 9.28
N ALA A 626 14.99 -13.18 8.23
CA ALA A 626 14.77 -13.61 6.85
C ALA A 626 15.91 -13.12 5.95
N GLU A 627 16.25 -13.91 4.94
CA GLU A 627 17.20 -13.54 3.89
C GLU A 627 16.70 -13.97 2.51
N MET A 628 16.85 -13.10 1.52
CA MET A 628 16.65 -13.40 0.11
C MET A 628 17.94 -13.18 -0.67
N THR A 629 18.29 -14.15 -1.50
CA THR A 629 19.37 -14.10 -2.49
C THR A 629 18.91 -14.74 -3.80
N ALA A 630 19.72 -14.72 -4.85
CA ALA A 630 19.37 -15.39 -6.09
C ALA A 630 20.58 -15.99 -6.80
N THR A 631 20.32 -17.08 -7.52
CA THR A 631 21.16 -17.58 -8.60
C THR A 631 20.57 -17.17 -9.96
N ALA A 632 21.22 -17.58 -11.04
CA ALA A 632 20.67 -17.39 -12.39
C ALA A 632 19.34 -18.13 -12.62
N THR A 633 19.02 -19.14 -11.82
CA THR A 633 17.85 -20.02 -12.05
C THR A 633 16.86 -20.03 -10.89
N HIS A 634 17.28 -19.66 -9.69
CA HIS A 634 16.42 -19.73 -8.49
C HIS A 634 16.57 -18.48 -7.64
N LEU A 635 15.47 -18.01 -7.07
CA LEU A 635 15.48 -17.19 -5.86
C LEU A 635 15.65 -18.14 -4.68
N ARG A 636 16.46 -17.77 -3.70
CA ARG A 636 16.61 -18.51 -2.45
C ARG A 636 16.16 -17.64 -1.30
N MET A 637 15.25 -18.15 -0.49
CA MET A 637 14.66 -17.43 0.63
C MET A 637 14.74 -18.30 1.88
N THR A 638 15.51 -17.85 2.87
CA THR A 638 15.59 -18.51 4.17
C THR A 638 14.90 -17.68 5.22
N ALA A 639 14.29 -18.32 6.21
CA ALA A 639 13.76 -17.65 7.38
C ALA A 639 14.01 -18.46 8.66
N ARG A 640 14.08 -17.79 9.81
CA ARG A 640 14.08 -18.40 11.14
C ARG A 640 13.16 -17.64 12.06
N LEU A 641 12.28 -18.36 12.76
CA LEU A 641 11.41 -17.81 13.78
C LEU A 641 11.74 -18.45 15.13
N THR A 642 12.10 -17.62 16.10
CA THR A 642 12.41 -18.07 17.47
C THR A 642 11.49 -17.35 18.45
N ALA A 643 10.98 -18.05 19.46
CA ALA A 643 10.10 -17.47 20.48
C ALA A 643 10.54 -17.81 21.90
N TRP A 644 10.29 -16.87 22.82
CA TRP A 644 10.61 -16.97 24.24
C TRP A 644 9.42 -16.60 25.12
N GLU A 645 9.23 -17.35 26.20
CA GLU A 645 8.37 -16.99 27.33
C GLU A 645 9.28 -16.65 28.53
N GLY A 646 9.29 -15.38 28.95
CA GLY A 646 10.38 -14.87 29.77
C GLY A 646 11.73 -15.07 29.08
N GLU A 647 12.67 -15.70 29.78
CA GLU A 647 14.01 -16.04 29.26
C GLU A 647 14.07 -17.43 28.60
N ALA A 648 13.02 -18.25 28.74
CA ALA A 648 13.02 -19.61 28.22
C ALA A 648 12.64 -19.61 26.73
N GLN A 649 13.51 -20.15 25.88
CA GLN A 649 13.17 -20.42 24.48
C GLN A 649 12.14 -21.55 24.42
N VAL A 650 11.01 -21.30 23.76
CA VAL A 650 9.87 -22.22 23.69
C VAL A 650 9.56 -22.70 22.27
N PHE A 651 10.16 -22.07 21.26
CA PHE A 651 9.97 -22.39 19.85
C PHE A 651 11.19 -21.99 19.01
N ASP A 652 11.49 -22.76 17.97
CA ASP A 652 12.54 -22.51 16.98
C ASP A 652 12.17 -23.23 15.68
N ARG A 653 12.07 -22.50 14.57
CA ARG A 653 11.81 -23.07 13.25
C ARG A 653 12.61 -22.35 12.18
N VAL A 654 13.07 -23.12 11.19
CA VAL A 654 13.86 -22.64 10.05
C VAL A 654 13.19 -23.07 8.75
N TRP A 655 13.22 -22.19 7.75
CA TRP A 655 12.82 -22.42 6.36
C TRP A 655 14.00 -22.14 5.44
N ASP A 656 14.10 -22.89 4.34
CA ASP A 656 15.10 -22.74 3.28
C ASP A 656 14.44 -23.16 1.96
N ASP A 657 13.80 -22.21 1.29
CA ASP A 657 12.98 -22.43 0.11
C ASP A 657 13.68 -21.89 -1.15
N GLU A 658 13.48 -22.60 -2.26
CA GLU A 658 13.93 -22.18 -3.58
C GLU A 658 12.74 -21.98 -4.51
N VAL A 659 12.76 -20.88 -5.27
CA VAL A 659 11.74 -20.55 -6.26
C VAL A 659 12.37 -20.43 -7.63
N LEU A 660 11.90 -21.22 -8.60
CA LEU A 660 12.39 -21.16 -9.97
C LEU A 660 12.13 -19.78 -10.60
N ARG A 661 13.16 -19.19 -11.19
CA ARG A 661 13.11 -17.93 -11.95
C ARG A 661 12.66 -18.21 -13.38
N ARG A 662 11.36 -18.06 -13.64
CA ARG A 662 10.77 -18.28 -14.97
C ARG A 662 10.78 -17.00 -15.78
N PHE A 663 10.39 -15.88 -15.17
CA PHE A 663 10.24 -14.59 -15.83
C PHE A 663 10.89 -13.42 -15.06
N VAL A 664 11.42 -13.65 -13.86
CA VAL A 664 11.98 -12.62 -12.97
C VAL A 664 13.40 -12.88 -12.55
#